data_AF-A0A6V8LA32-F1
#
_entry.id   AF-A0A6V8LA32-F1
#
_cell.length_a   1.000
_cell.length_b   1.000
_cell.length_c   1.000
_cell.angle_alpha   90.00
_cell.angle_beta   90.00
_cell.angle_gamma   90.00
#
_symmetry.space_group_name_H-M   'P 1'
#
loop_
_entity.id
_entity.type
_entity.pdbx_description
1 polymer ?
#
loop_
_entity_poly.entity_id
_entity_poly.type
_entity_poly.pdbx_seq_one_letter_code
_entity_poly.pdbx_strand_id
1 'polypeptide(L)'
;MTLVSAATAVLLTAPQTAWATAEPEVGSATLVPLQITGPASQRLNLVVLGDGYTAAEIPKFRADVDRHLNVQWSIEPFRSYRNYFNVYAIEMVSGESGIRCDPDDDPPNPDRITPLGLHYADGCVNPLARGITFQSYGTQALNRYLAELVAPLGVTASNRQVLAIANTDTYGGIGGTNATTSGGAPQGPLISPHELGHSLGQLQDEYPYSDRPTPGGPYCTTACSEPASRHHTRLTEQQMRDQQAKWWRWLGEESESGGVIGRYEGGMYRTSAVWRPSAHSIMRWIGFHYDQVSREVMTQRISGRRDTNAMALSSTPTGQPVGPTDVLWVETQHPVYHELTVTWAVNGTAVPGTHNSRNLALAGLGVRAGDTVSVTVQDPTEFVRDPAIRNGAALTQTRQWTVRAEPTTPVPVPVAITGSTPTGSTPAGEGAVGGQDVVYVETTHPADRVLDVTWRLDGRALPNPYQSRNVDLGALNLGPGTYQLTATVTDPAAPGGASDSRTWTVDNVEAAAPANLSEPLATLPGRTPHHVYFERFTMGLDPTDDRMGFTVGEFRLDRDGWFNYFGWPDAPPGTPFLFTPTGTIIKSLVYGNLGSGGLSKAVFEQTDPGYGTHTVEHRAIDAAGNVGTADEFRATVLPGTAPACTTTLTGNRPGNLVVTSGVTCLDGARVAGRVTVRPGASLVVSGGSIAGALTTDRAAVVHLFDTTVNGAIRIAGTTTDVTAAGSTLVGAVTLSGNRTGDRPVILAGNRVDGALACTGNGAVADFGARNDVRGSKTGQCAALPRAAP
;
A
#
# COMPACT_ATOMS: atom_id res chain seq x y z
N MET A 1 -72.73 -40.20 -2.34
CA MET A 1 -71.50 -40.16 -1.52
C MET A 1 -70.73 -38.93 -1.98
N THR A 2 -70.38 -38.09 -1.02
CA THR A 2 -70.01 -36.67 -1.11
C THR A 2 -68.89 -36.34 -2.09
N LEU A 3 -69.16 -35.42 -3.04
CA LEU A 3 -68.16 -34.71 -3.82
C LEU A 3 -68.49 -33.22 -3.76
N VAL A 4 -67.58 -32.47 -3.14
CA VAL A 4 -67.62 -31.04 -2.86
C VAL A 4 -67.39 -30.27 -4.17
N SER A 5 -68.30 -29.34 -4.51
CA SER A 5 -68.10 -28.36 -5.58
C SER A 5 -67.05 -27.32 -5.17
N ALA A 6 -65.93 -27.29 -5.89
CA ALA A 6 -64.99 -26.18 -5.84
C ALA A 6 -65.45 -25.08 -6.82
N ALA A 7 -65.70 -23.88 -6.30
CA ALA A 7 -65.99 -22.69 -7.08
C ALA A 7 -64.69 -22.10 -7.64
N THR A 8 -64.55 -22.06 -8.96
CA THR A 8 -63.41 -21.44 -9.66
C THR A 8 -63.61 -19.93 -9.68
N ALA A 9 -62.85 -19.20 -8.85
CA ALA A 9 -62.74 -17.75 -8.96
C ALA A 9 -61.81 -17.40 -10.13
N VAL A 10 -62.35 -16.79 -11.18
CA VAL A 10 -61.58 -16.20 -12.28
C VAL A 10 -60.98 -14.89 -11.77
N LEU A 11 -59.69 -14.88 -11.44
CA LEU A 11 -58.92 -13.64 -11.32
C LEU A 11 -58.60 -13.14 -12.73
N LEU A 12 -59.23 -12.04 -13.12
CA LEU A 12 -58.81 -11.21 -14.25
C LEU A 12 -57.48 -10.54 -13.89
N THR A 13 -56.37 -11.07 -14.38
CA THR A 13 -55.07 -10.39 -14.36
C THR A 13 -55.09 -9.26 -15.39
N ALA A 14 -55.10 -8.02 -14.92
CA ALA A 14 -54.79 -6.88 -15.77
C ALA A 14 -53.33 -7.01 -16.26
N PRO A 15 -53.01 -6.69 -17.53
CA PRO A 15 -51.63 -6.71 -18.00
C PRO A 15 -50.88 -5.59 -17.28
N GLN A 16 -49.95 -5.94 -16.40
CA GLN A 16 -48.91 -5.02 -15.98
C GLN A 16 -48.05 -4.75 -17.20
N THR A 17 -48.30 -3.61 -17.86
CA THR A 17 -47.30 -3.02 -18.76
C THR A 17 -46.06 -2.76 -17.91
N ALA A 18 -45.05 -3.62 -18.02
CA ALA A 18 -43.72 -3.30 -17.55
C ALA A 18 -43.24 -2.14 -18.41
N TRP A 19 -43.15 -0.95 -17.82
CA TRP A 19 -42.44 0.16 -18.44
C TRP A 19 -40.98 -0.26 -18.46
N ALA A 20 -40.49 -0.71 -19.61
CA ALA A 20 -39.06 -0.89 -19.80
C ALA A 20 -38.41 0.48 -19.56
N THR A 21 -37.64 0.60 -18.48
CA THR A 21 -36.78 1.76 -18.27
C THR A 21 -35.86 1.84 -19.48
N ALA A 22 -35.95 2.93 -20.25
CA ALA A 22 -35.06 3.16 -21.40
C ALA A 22 -33.61 3.02 -20.94
N GLU A 23 -32.77 2.33 -21.72
CA GLU A 23 -31.36 2.21 -21.41
C GLU A 23 -30.72 3.62 -21.37
N PRO A 24 -29.78 3.87 -20.44
CA PRO A 24 -29.07 5.14 -20.38
C PRO A 24 -28.42 5.52 -21.72
N GLU A 25 -28.58 6.77 -22.15
CA GLU A 25 -28.03 7.26 -23.41
C GLU A 25 -26.49 7.37 -23.34
N VAL A 26 -25.80 7.11 -24.46
CA VAL A 26 -24.35 7.32 -24.58
C VAL A 26 -24.01 8.78 -24.30
N GLY A 27 -23.01 9.01 -23.44
CA GLY A 27 -22.61 10.36 -22.99
C GLY A 27 -23.53 10.95 -21.91
N SER A 28 -24.58 10.25 -21.49
CA SER A 28 -25.25 10.58 -20.23
C SER A 28 -24.30 10.35 -19.06
N ALA A 29 -24.39 11.22 -18.05
CA ALA A 29 -23.50 11.20 -16.90
C ALA A 29 -24.26 11.51 -15.62
N THR A 30 -24.01 10.73 -14.58
CA THR A 30 -24.58 10.94 -13.24
C THR A 30 -23.47 11.26 -12.25
N LEU A 31 -23.64 12.32 -11.45
CA LEU A 31 -22.72 12.62 -10.36
C LEU A 31 -23.15 11.87 -9.10
N VAL A 32 -22.25 11.08 -8.55
CA VAL A 32 -22.47 10.29 -7.34
C VAL A 32 -21.48 10.75 -6.26
N PRO A 33 -21.95 11.30 -5.13
CA PRO A 33 -21.08 11.55 -3.99
C PRO A 33 -20.64 10.23 -3.37
N LEU A 34 -19.34 10.03 -3.24
CA LEU A 34 -18.75 8.83 -2.65
C LEU A 34 -18.27 9.08 -1.22
N GLN A 35 -17.73 10.27 -0.96
CA GLN A 35 -17.33 10.70 0.37
C GLN A 35 -17.54 12.20 0.49
N ILE A 36 -18.29 12.65 1.49
CA ILE A 36 -18.52 14.07 1.77
C ILE A 36 -18.18 14.34 3.21
N THR A 37 -17.04 15.00 3.44
CA THR A 37 -16.51 15.29 4.79
C THR A 37 -16.72 16.75 5.19
N GLY A 38 -17.28 17.58 4.30
CA GLY A 38 -17.65 18.96 4.58
C GLY A 38 -17.99 19.77 3.33
N PRO A 39 -18.23 21.09 3.47
CA PRO A 39 -18.53 21.97 2.35
C PRO A 39 -17.44 21.89 1.28
N ALA A 40 -17.84 21.80 0.01
CA ALA A 40 -16.90 21.60 -1.09
C ALA A 40 -15.85 22.72 -1.21
N SER A 41 -16.21 23.95 -0.87
CA SER A 41 -15.27 25.08 -0.81
C SER A 41 -14.19 24.94 0.27
N GLN A 42 -14.37 24.05 1.24
CA GLN A 42 -13.48 23.80 2.38
C GLN A 42 -12.73 22.47 2.30
N ARG A 43 -12.84 21.74 1.19
CA ARG A 43 -12.18 20.46 0.97
C ARG A 43 -11.36 20.46 -0.32
N LEU A 44 -10.44 19.52 -0.43
CA LEU A 44 -9.90 19.10 -1.71
C LEU A 44 -10.94 18.16 -2.35
N ASN A 45 -11.39 18.46 -3.56
CA ASN A 45 -12.45 17.69 -4.22
C ASN A 45 -11.82 16.79 -5.28
N LEU A 46 -11.79 15.48 -5.02
CA LEU A 46 -11.37 14.48 -5.98
C LEU A 46 -12.57 14.07 -6.84
N VAL A 47 -12.48 14.30 -8.14
CA VAL A 47 -13.51 13.91 -9.11
C VAL A 47 -12.98 12.75 -9.93
N VAL A 48 -13.64 11.60 -9.80
CA VAL A 48 -13.31 10.37 -10.51
C VAL A 48 -14.28 10.18 -11.67
N LEU A 49 -13.80 9.91 -12.89
CA LEU A 49 -14.66 9.70 -14.06
C LEU A 49 -14.27 8.39 -14.75
N GLY A 50 -15.26 7.62 -15.20
CA GLY A 50 -15.03 6.41 -16.01
C GLY A 50 -15.19 6.69 -17.50
N ASP A 51 -14.34 6.11 -18.34
CA ASP A 51 -14.49 6.13 -19.80
C ASP A 51 -14.30 4.73 -20.38
N GLY A 52 -15.09 4.39 -21.41
CA GLY A 52 -15.11 3.04 -21.99
C GLY A 52 -15.97 2.03 -21.23
N TYR A 53 -16.75 2.45 -20.24
CA TYR A 53 -17.74 1.60 -19.54
C TYR A 53 -19.11 1.79 -20.18
N THR A 54 -19.69 0.74 -20.74
CA THR A 54 -21.07 0.74 -21.23
C THR A 54 -22.07 0.83 -20.08
N ALA A 55 -23.36 1.03 -20.37
CA ALA A 55 -24.41 1.05 -19.36
C ALA A 55 -24.44 -0.22 -18.48
N ALA A 56 -24.14 -1.38 -19.08
CA ALA A 56 -24.05 -2.66 -18.37
C ALA A 56 -22.78 -2.79 -17.50
N GLU A 57 -21.75 -1.98 -17.75
CA GLU A 57 -20.46 -2.01 -17.06
C GLU A 57 -20.33 -0.90 -16.01
N ILE A 58 -21.34 -0.06 -15.78
CA ILE A 58 -21.33 0.90 -14.67
C ILE A 58 -21.07 0.22 -13.30
N PRO A 59 -21.62 -0.98 -13.00
CA PRO A 59 -21.22 -1.73 -11.81
C PRO A 59 -19.72 -2.09 -11.77
N LYS A 60 -19.11 -2.39 -12.92
CA LYS A 60 -17.65 -2.62 -13.02
C LYS A 60 -16.88 -1.34 -12.70
N PHE A 61 -17.30 -0.20 -13.28
CA PHE A 61 -16.69 1.10 -12.97
C PHE A 61 -16.74 1.41 -11.46
N ARG A 62 -17.87 1.16 -10.79
CA ARG A 62 -17.99 1.35 -9.33
C ARG A 62 -16.99 0.47 -8.57
N ALA A 63 -16.88 -0.81 -8.93
CA ALA A 63 -15.91 -1.72 -8.31
C ALA A 63 -14.46 -1.27 -8.54
N ASP A 64 -14.14 -0.77 -9.74
CA ASP A 64 -12.82 -0.21 -10.03
C ASP A 64 -12.56 1.06 -9.21
N VAL A 65 -13.52 1.98 -9.10
CA VAL A 65 -13.41 3.16 -8.24
C VAL A 65 -13.18 2.77 -6.78
N ASP A 66 -13.98 1.84 -6.25
CA ASP A 66 -13.86 1.37 -4.87
C ASP A 66 -12.47 0.78 -4.63
N ARG A 67 -11.99 -0.11 -5.50
CA ARG A 67 -10.65 -0.70 -5.41
C ARG A 67 -9.54 0.35 -5.45
N HIS A 68 -9.64 1.33 -6.35
CA HIS A 68 -8.65 2.40 -6.47
C HIS A 68 -8.63 3.31 -5.25
N LEU A 69 -9.79 3.69 -4.72
CA LEU A 69 -9.88 4.54 -3.52
C LEU A 69 -9.34 3.82 -2.28
N ASN A 70 -9.64 2.53 -2.11
CA ASN A 70 -9.14 1.75 -0.97
C ASN A 70 -7.62 1.66 -0.93
N VAL A 71 -6.98 1.33 -2.06
CA VAL A 71 -5.51 1.32 -2.15
C VAL A 71 -4.94 2.72 -1.96
N GLN A 72 -5.61 3.76 -2.46
CA GLN A 72 -5.17 5.14 -2.19
C GLN A 72 -5.24 5.46 -0.69
N TRP A 73 -6.30 5.05 0.02
CA TRP A 73 -6.46 5.29 1.46
C TRP A 73 -5.58 4.40 2.35
N SER A 74 -4.83 3.44 1.80
CA SER A 74 -3.78 2.72 2.54
C SER A 74 -2.41 3.39 2.45
N ILE A 75 -2.22 4.36 1.55
CA ILE A 75 -0.95 5.02 1.27
C ILE A 75 -0.89 6.40 1.96
N GLU A 76 0.22 6.71 2.61
CA GLU A 76 0.43 8.05 3.18
C GLU A 76 0.85 9.08 2.11
N PRO A 77 0.38 10.34 2.17
CA PRO A 77 -0.43 10.94 3.23
C PRO A 77 -1.96 10.85 2.99
N PHE A 78 -2.41 10.17 1.93
CA PHE A 78 -3.83 10.06 1.62
C PHE A 78 -4.61 9.39 2.75
N ARG A 79 -4.05 8.36 3.36
CA ARG A 79 -4.60 7.67 4.52
C ARG A 79 -4.87 8.61 5.70
N SER A 80 -3.84 9.26 6.23
CA SER A 80 -3.96 10.18 7.38
C SER A 80 -4.85 11.39 7.10
N TYR A 81 -4.89 11.84 5.84
CA TYR A 81 -5.62 13.05 5.44
C TYR A 81 -6.92 12.76 4.67
N ARG A 82 -7.45 11.52 4.70
CA ARG A 82 -8.66 11.14 3.94
C ARG A 82 -9.87 12.05 4.23
N ASN A 83 -9.99 12.57 5.45
CA ASN A 83 -11.05 13.50 5.84
C ASN A 83 -10.96 14.90 5.17
N TYR A 84 -9.85 15.23 4.52
CA TYR A 84 -9.66 16.50 3.80
C TYR A 84 -10.28 16.45 2.40
N PHE A 85 -10.72 15.26 1.97
CA PHE A 85 -11.29 15.02 0.66
C PHE A 85 -12.81 14.96 0.70
N ASN A 86 -13.43 15.64 -0.26
CA ASN A 86 -14.67 15.16 -0.83
C ASN A 86 -14.34 14.35 -2.08
N VAL A 87 -15.05 13.26 -2.30
CA VAL A 87 -14.89 12.38 -3.47
C VAL A 87 -16.23 12.27 -4.19
N TYR A 88 -16.20 12.51 -5.50
CA TYR A 88 -17.35 12.36 -6.38
C TYR A 88 -16.97 11.47 -7.56
N ALA A 89 -17.85 10.53 -7.91
CA ALA A 89 -17.76 9.80 -9.17
C ALA A 89 -18.70 10.43 -10.21
N ILE A 90 -18.26 10.51 -11.46
CA ILE A 90 -19.11 10.79 -12.61
C ILE A 90 -19.24 9.48 -13.38
N GLU A 91 -20.40 8.86 -13.22
CA GLU A 91 -20.78 7.64 -13.92
C GLU A 91 -21.24 8.00 -15.32
N MET A 92 -20.36 7.82 -16.29
CA MET A 92 -20.58 8.22 -17.67
C MET A 92 -20.72 6.99 -18.55
N VAL A 93 -21.79 6.97 -19.36
CA VAL A 93 -22.13 5.82 -20.19
C VAL A 93 -21.42 5.93 -21.54
N SER A 94 -20.60 4.93 -21.87
CA SER A 94 -19.92 4.82 -23.16
C SER A 94 -20.74 3.96 -24.13
N GLY A 95 -20.64 4.25 -25.44
CA GLY A 95 -21.32 3.46 -26.48
C GLY A 95 -20.66 2.12 -26.75
N GLU A 96 -19.38 1.98 -26.40
CA GLU A 96 -18.57 0.78 -26.60
C GLU A 96 -17.75 0.51 -25.33
N SER A 97 -17.45 -0.78 -25.08
CA SER A 97 -16.54 -1.21 -24.03
C SER A 97 -15.08 -1.06 -24.49
N GLY A 98 -14.18 -0.72 -23.56
CA GLY A 98 -12.76 -0.51 -23.84
C GLY A 98 -12.39 0.93 -24.16
N ILE A 99 -11.09 1.19 -24.38
CA ILE A 99 -10.58 2.51 -24.80
C ILE A 99 -9.77 2.43 -26.10
N ARG A 100 -9.61 3.54 -26.81
CA ARG A 100 -9.02 3.53 -28.16
C ARG A 100 -7.52 3.18 -28.13
N CYS A 101 -7.05 2.49 -29.18
CA CYS A 101 -5.64 2.12 -29.35
C CYS A 101 -5.04 1.36 -28.17
N ASP A 102 -5.83 0.51 -27.50
CA ASP A 102 -5.30 -0.38 -26.48
C ASP A 102 -4.24 -1.32 -27.08
N PRO A 103 -2.97 -1.29 -26.63
CA PRO A 103 -1.90 -2.07 -27.24
C PRO A 103 -1.99 -3.58 -26.99
N ASP A 104 -2.82 -4.04 -26.04
CA ASP A 104 -3.02 -5.47 -25.81
C ASP A 104 -4.35 -6.00 -26.45
N ASP A 105 -5.13 -5.14 -27.12
CA ASP A 105 -6.17 -5.56 -28.07
C ASP A 105 -5.53 -6.16 -29.34
N ASP A 106 -6.17 -7.15 -29.97
CA ASP A 106 -5.68 -7.80 -31.20
C ASP A 106 -6.70 -7.73 -32.36
N PRO A 107 -6.51 -6.82 -33.35
CA PRO A 107 -5.56 -5.71 -33.35
C PRO A 107 -6.04 -4.53 -32.47
N PRO A 108 -5.14 -3.61 -32.08
CA PRO A 108 -5.53 -2.35 -31.43
C PRO A 108 -6.55 -1.59 -32.28
N ASN A 109 -7.66 -1.15 -31.68
CA ASN A 109 -8.74 -0.48 -32.41
C ASN A 109 -8.56 1.06 -32.47
N PRO A 110 -8.25 1.65 -33.64
CA PRO A 110 -8.11 3.10 -33.81
C PRO A 110 -9.44 3.85 -33.97
N ASP A 111 -10.56 3.14 -34.09
CA ASP A 111 -11.87 3.71 -34.43
C ASP A 111 -12.84 3.69 -33.24
N ARG A 112 -12.45 3.13 -32.09
CA ARG A 112 -13.24 3.15 -30.85
C ARG A 112 -13.47 4.59 -30.39
N ILE A 113 -14.73 4.98 -30.18
CA ILE A 113 -15.11 6.33 -29.74
C ILE A 113 -15.84 6.24 -28.40
N THR A 114 -15.23 6.83 -27.38
CA THR A 114 -15.78 6.93 -26.03
C THR A 114 -15.99 8.40 -25.65
N PRO A 115 -16.87 8.72 -24.68
CA PRO A 115 -17.22 10.11 -24.43
C PRO A 115 -16.05 11.02 -24.01
N LEU A 116 -15.04 10.50 -23.28
CA LEU A 116 -13.80 11.24 -22.97
C LEU A 116 -12.67 10.97 -23.96
N GLY A 117 -12.87 10.05 -24.92
CA GLY A 117 -11.86 9.68 -25.90
C GLY A 117 -10.54 9.29 -25.26
N LEU A 118 -10.57 8.55 -24.15
CA LEU A 118 -9.36 7.99 -23.57
C LEU A 118 -8.69 7.04 -24.58
N HIS A 119 -7.36 7.11 -24.65
CA HIS A 119 -6.57 6.27 -25.52
C HIS A 119 -5.14 6.13 -25.01
N TYR A 120 -4.49 5.03 -25.36
CA TYR A 120 -3.03 4.92 -25.19
C TYR A 120 -2.32 5.77 -26.23
N ALA A 121 -1.49 6.70 -25.77
CA ALA A 121 -0.59 7.48 -26.62
C ALA A 121 0.33 6.52 -27.38
N ASP A 122 0.24 6.54 -28.71
CA ASP A 122 0.92 5.64 -29.65
C ASP A 122 0.59 4.14 -29.51
N GLY A 123 -0.45 3.75 -28.76
CA GLY A 123 -0.78 2.32 -28.53
C GLY A 123 -1.20 1.54 -29.76
N CYS A 124 -1.67 2.22 -30.82
CA CYS A 124 -1.95 1.57 -32.11
C CYS A 124 -0.70 1.14 -32.88
N VAL A 125 0.50 1.62 -32.50
CA VAL A 125 1.77 1.32 -33.17
C VAL A 125 2.84 0.79 -32.24
N ASN A 126 2.78 1.11 -30.95
CA ASN A 126 3.75 0.71 -29.95
C ASN A 126 3.10 -0.23 -28.91
N PRO A 127 3.44 -1.53 -28.89
CA PRO A 127 2.88 -2.50 -27.93
C PRO A 127 3.33 -2.23 -26.48
N LEU A 128 4.33 -1.37 -26.27
CA LEU A 128 4.80 -0.92 -24.96
C LEU A 128 4.22 0.44 -24.53
N ALA A 129 3.28 1.02 -25.29
CA ALA A 129 2.61 2.25 -24.90
C ALA A 129 1.87 2.07 -23.56
N ARG A 130 2.09 2.97 -22.60
CA ARG A 130 1.46 2.93 -21.27
C ARG A 130 0.85 4.26 -20.82
N GLY A 131 1.01 5.32 -21.60
CA GLY A 131 0.43 6.63 -21.32
C GLY A 131 -1.01 6.72 -21.79
N ILE A 132 -1.98 6.80 -20.88
CA ILE A 132 -3.39 6.99 -21.23
C ILE A 132 -3.67 8.51 -21.29
N THR A 133 -4.23 9.01 -22.38
CA THR A 133 -4.48 10.45 -22.55
C THR A 133 -5.87 10.71 -23.14
N PHE A 134 -6.33 11.96 -23.02
CA PHE A 134 -7.57 12.43 -23.63
C PHE A 134 -7.34 12.81 -25.09
N GLN A 135 -8.27 12.46 -25.97
CA GLN A 135 -8.38 13.13 -27.26
C GLN A 135 -8.84 14.59 -27.10
N SER A 136 -8.63 15.41 -28.14
CA SER A 136 -8.93 16.86 -28.07
C SER A 136 -10.39 17.17 -27.77
N TYR A 137 -11.35 16.39 -28.29
CA TYR A 137 -12.77 16.54 -27.92
C TYR A 137 -13.04 16.04 -26.51
N GLY A 138 -12.29 15.04 -26.05
CA GLY A 138 -12.37 14.47 -24.71
C GLY A 138 -12.10 15.49 -23.61
N THR A 139 -11.08 16.32 -23.80
CA THR A 139 -10.80 17.46 -22.90
C THR A 139 -11.96 18.46 -22.85
N GLN A 140 -12.64 18.70 -23.97
CA GLN A 140 -13.82 19.58 -24.01
C GLN A 140 -15.01 18.94 -23.28
N ALA A 141 -15.24 17.64 -23.48
CA ALA A 141 -16.26 16.88 -22.78
C ALA A 141 -16.02 16.87 -21.26
N LEU A 142 -14.79 16.62 -20.82
CA LEU A 142 -14.40 16.72 -19.41
C LEU A 142 -14.76 18.07 -18.83
N ASN A 143 -14.35 19.17 -19.49
CA ASN A 143 -14.65 20.52 -19.01
C ASN A 143 -16.15 20.80 -18.93
N ARG A 144 -16.94 20.28 -19.89
CA ARG A 144 -18.40 20.37 -19.87
C ARG A 144 -18.99 19.65 -18.64
N TYR A 145 -18.65 18.38 -18.42
CA TYR A 145 -19.16 17.63 -17.25
C TYR A 145 -18.78 18.31 -15.93
N LEU A 146 -17.54 18.81 -15.83
CA LEU A 146 -17.09 19.52 -14.63
C LEU A 146 -17.85 20.84 -14.43
N ALA A 147 -18.23 21.56 -15.49
CA ALA A 147 -19.02 22.78 -15.40
C ALA A 147 -20.49 22.50 -15.06
N GLU A 148 -21.08 21.46 -15.65
CA GLU A 148 -22.50 21.12 -15.49
C GLU A 148 -22.79 20.42 -14.16
N LEU A 149 -21.92 19.50 -13.73
CA LEU A 149 -22.19 18.63 -12.58
C LEU A 149 -21.43 19.07 -11.32
N VAL A 150 -20.18 19.52 -11.46
CA VAL A 150 -19.29 19.72 -10.30
C VAL A 150 -19.24 21.18 -9.84
N ALA A 151 -19.18 22.14 -10.76
CA ALA A 151 -19.13 23.57 -10.42
C ALA A 151 -20.34 24.06 -9.58
N PRO A 152 -21.59 23.58 -9.78
CA PRO A 152 -22.73 23.97 -8.95
C PRO A 152 -22.58 23.64 -7.46
N LEU A 153 -21.69 22.71 -7.11
CA LEU A 153 -21.36 22.38 -5.72
C LEU A 153 -20.45 23.43 -5.04
N GLY A 154 -20.00 24.46 -5.78
CA GLY A 154 -19.01 25.43 -5.32
C GLY A 154 -17.56 24.93 -5.43
N VAL A 155 -17.34 23.85 -6.18
CA VAL A 155 -16.01 23.33 -6.51
C VAL A 155 -15.38 24.18 -7.61
N THR A 156 -14.12 24.54 -7.44
CA THR A 156 -13.36 25.36 -8.40
C THR A 156 -12.13 24.62 -8.90
N ALA A 157 -11.47 25.12 -9.94
CA ALA A 157 -10.23 24.52 -10.42
C ALA A 157 -9.12 24.53 -9.34
N SER A 158 -9.13 25.51 -8.41
CA SER A 158 -8.07 25.65 -7.41
C SER A 158 -8.14 24.62 -6.29
N ASN A 159 -9.29 23.98 -6.06
CA ASN A 159 -9.49 22.97 -5.02
C ASN A 159 -10.08 21.65 -5.56
N ARG A 160 -9.87 21.38 -6.85
CA ARG A 160 -10.34 20.17 -7.53
C ARG A 160 -9.15 19.40 -8.10
N GLN A 161 -9.14 18.09 -7.94
CA GLN A 161 -8.26 17.17 -8.67
C GLN A 161 -9.12 16.17 -9.46
N VAL A 162 -8.70 15.84 -10.68
CA VAL A 162 -9.39 14.85 -11.53
C VAL A 162 -8.56 13.58 -11.64
N LEU A 163 -9.23 12.43 -11.57
CA LEU A 163 -8.73 11.11 -11.92
C LEU A 163 -9.70 10.48 -12.94
N ALA A 164 -9.23 10.13 -14.13
CA ALA A 164 -10.02 9.35 -15.09
C ALA A 164 -9.59 7.88 -15.08
N ILE A 165 -10.54 6.97 -14.99
CA ILE A 165 -10.33 5.52 -15.03
C ILE A 165 -10.78 5.00 -16.39
N ALA A 166 -9.88 4.38 -17.14
CA ALA A 166 -10.15 3.73 -18.41
C ALA A 166 -10.63 2.29 -18.20
N ASN A 167 -11.70 1.86 -18.87
CA ASN A 167 -12.13 0.46 -18.88
C ASN A 167 -11.14 -0.38 -19.70
N THR A 168 -10.06 -0.86 -19.08
CA THR A 168 -9.07 -1.73 -19.69
C THR A 168 -8.29 -2.51 -18.62
N ASP A 169 -7.91 -3.73 -18.96
CA ASP A 169 -7.03 -4.58 -18.14
C ASP A 169 -5.54 -4.33 -18.47
N THR A 170 -5.26 -3.59 -19.54
CA THR A 170 -3.91 -3.20 -19.95
C THR A 170 -3.34 -2.21 -18.94
N TYR A 171 -2.15 -2.50 -18.42
CA TYR A 171 -1.45 -1.57 -17.53
C TYR A 171 -1.26 -0.19 -18.21
N GLY A 172 -1.49 0.92 -17.49
CA GLY A 172 -1.24 2.26 -18.01
C GLY A 172 -1.90 3.40 -17.25
N GLY A 173 -1.38 4.61 -17.45
CA GLY A 173 -1.81 5.86 -16.84
C GLY A 173 -0.91 7.02 -17.26
N ILE A 174 -1.32 8.25 -16.93
CA ILE A 174 -0.48 9.44 -17.06
C ILE A 174 -0.92 10.53 -16.08
N GLY A 175 0.05 11.30 -15.62
CA GLY A 175 -0.13 12.42 -14.72
C GLY A 175 0.21 13.73 -15.41
N GLY A 176 -0.59 14.76 -15.16
CA GLY A 176 -0.45 16.08 -15.78
C GLY A 176 -1.26 17.10 -14.98
N THR A 177 -2.16 17.86 -15.60
CA THR A 177 -3.17 18.60 -14.80
C THR A 177 -4.24 17.65 -14.25
N ASN A 178 -4.59 16.63 -15.02
CA ASN A 178 -5.52 15.56 -14.65
C ASN A 178 -4.73 14.24 -14.65
N ALA A 179 -5.09 13.32 -13.75
CA ALA A 179 -4.53 11.98 -13.71
C ALA A 179 -5.40 11.02 -14.52
N THR A 180 -4.80 10.00 -15.12
CA THR A 180 -5.50 8.87 -15.73
C THR A 180 -4.93 7.55 -15.25
N THR A 181 -5.73 6.49 -15.24
CA THR A 181 -5.29 5.15 -14.87
C THR A 181 -6.12 4.09 -15.61
N SER A 182 -5.60 2.87 -15.68
CA SER A 182 -6.31 1.67 -16.12
C SER A 182 -7.16 1.12 -14.98
N GLY A 183 -8.41 0.76 -15.28
CA GLY A 183 -9.40 0.33 -14.30
C GLY A 183 -9.32 -1.14 -13.92
N GLY A 184 -9.02 -2.04 -14.85
CA GLY A 184 -9.00 -3.48 -14.61
C GLY A 184 -7.60 -4.08 -14.37
N ALA A 185 -6.54 -3.34 -14.71
CA ALA A 185 -5.17 -3.80 -14.49
C ALA A 185 -4.90 -4.03 -12.97
N PRO A 186 -4.15 -5.09 -12.59
CA PRO A 186 -3.81 -5.34 -11.19
C PRO A 186 -3.11 -4.15 -10.54
N GLN A 187 -2.21 -3.47 -11.26
CA GLN A 187 -1.47 -2.30 -10.77
C GLN A 187 -2.24 -0.97 -10.90
N GLY A 188 -3.41 -0.93 -11.55
CA GLY A 188 -4.21 0.29 -11.75
C GLY A 188 -4.42 1.14 -10.48
N PRO A 189 -4.80 0.53 -9.34
CA PRO A 189 -4.96 1.24 -8.06
C PRO A 189 -3.69 1.89 -7.52
N LEU A 190 -2.51 1.42 -7.94
CA LEU A 190 -1.22 1.97 -7.54
C LEU A 190 -0.67 2.97 -8.58
N ILE A 191 -1.13 2.89 -9.83
CA ILE A 191 -0.94 3.95 -10.82
C ILE A 191 -1.67 5.22 -10.36
N SER A 192 -2.91 5.12 -9.88
CA SER A 192 -3.68 6.27 -9.39
C SER A 192 -2.89 7.21 -8.45
N PRO A 193 -2.35 6.75 -7.32
CA PRO A 193 -1.55 7.60 -6.44
C PRO A 193 -0.25 8.08 -7.11
N HIS A 194 0.41 7.32 -7.98
CA HIS A 194 1.57 7.80 -8.76
C HIS A 194 1.19 9.01 -9.64
N GLU A 195 0.12 8.90 -10.42
CA GLU A 195 -0.31 9.96 -11.35
C GLU A 195 -0.91 11.17 -10.62
N LEU A 196 -1.50 10.96 -9.44
CA LEU A 196 -1.86 12.03 -8.51
C LEU A 196 -0.61 12.71 -7.91
N GLY A 197 0.51 12.00 -7.76
CA GLY A 197 1.80 12.58 -7.40
C GLY A 197 2.22 13.67 -8.38
N HIS A 198 2.04 13.45 -9.67
CA HIS A 198 2.21 14.49 -10.68
C HIS A 198 1.09 15.54 -10.62
N SER A 199 -0.17 15.10 -10.64
CA SER A 199 -1.29 16.01 -10.93
C SER A 199 -1.71 16.91 -9.77
N LEU A 200 -1.59 16.39 -8.56
CA LEU A 200 -1.82 17.10 -7.30
C LEU A 200 -0.49 17.60 -6.72
N GLY A 201 0.51 16.71 -6.63
CA GLY A 201 1.79 16.97 -5.98
C GLY A 201 2.79 17.81 -6.79
N GLN A 202 2.62 17.89 -8.12
CA GLN A 202 3.62 18.45 -9.03
C GLN A 202 4.99 17.77 -8.92
N LEU A 203 5.00 16.50 -8.50
CA LEU A 203 6.19 15.66 -8.46
C LEU A 203 6.62 15.30 -9.89
N GLN A 204 7.87 14.88 -10.04
CA GLN A 204 8.49 14.42 -11.27
C GLN A 204 8.89 12.96 -11.14
N ASP A 205 9.01 12.25 -12.26
CA ASP A 205 9.40 10.85 -12.22
C ASP A 205 10.81 10.63 -11.69
N GLU A 206 10.96 9.60 -10.87
CA GLU A 206 12.24 9.19 -10.29
C GLU A 206 12.88 8.02 -11.05
N TYR A 207 12.21 7.49 -12.08
CA TYR A 207 12.76 6.43 -12.91
C TYR A 207 13.67 6.97 -14.04
N PRO A 208 14.68 6.18 -14.47
CA PRO A 208 15.77 6.66 -15.33
C PRO A 208 15.55 6.45 -16.85
N TYR A 209 14.31 6.38 -17.33
CA TYR A 209 13.99 6.14 -18.75
C TYR A 209 12.70 6.85 -19.16
N SER A 210 12.57 7.29 -20.42
CA SER A 210 11.30 7.78 -20.99
C SER A 210 10.62 6.74 -21.88
N ASP A 211 11.38 5.77 -22.36
CA ASP A 211 10.92 4.68 -23.21
C ASP A 211 11.59 3.38 -22.75
N ARG A 212 10.83 2.30 -22.68
CA ARG A 212 11.35 0.99 -22.28
C ARG A 212 11.74 0.21 -23.54
N PRO A 213 12.93 -0.41 -23.64
CA PRO A 213 13.94 -0.67 -22.60
C PRO A 213 15.12 0.30 -22.61
N THR A 214 14.97 1.49 -23.20
CA THR A 214 16.12 2.36 -23.51
C THR A 214 16.56 3.15 -22.27
N PRO A 215 17.82 3.02 -21.81
CA PRO A 215 18.33 3.84 -20.72
C PRO A 215 18.36 5.31 -21.11
N GLY A 216 17.92 6.18 -20.21
CA GLY A 216 18.06 7.62 -20.37
C GLY A 216 19.51 8.06 -20.40
N GLY A 217 19.82 9.10 -21.18
CA GLY A 217 21.13 9.75 -21.14
C GLY A 217 21.40 10.46 -19.80
N PRO A 218 22.60 11.05 -19.61
CA PRO A 218 22.87 11.91 -18.47
C PRO A 218 21.92 13.12 -18.47
N TYR A 219 21.58 13.65 -17.29
CA TYR A 219 20.79 14.89 -17.17
C TYR A 219 21.41 16.04 -17.95
N CYS A 220 22.75 16.09 -18.01
CA CYS A 220 23.51 17.04 -18.78
C CYS A 220 25.01 16.65 -18.80
N THR A 221 25.77 17.19 -19.75
CA THR A 221 27.22 16.92 -19.89
C THR A 221 28.12 18.12 -19.56
N THR A 222 27.61 19.36 -19.54
CA THR A 222 28.32 20.57 -19.11
C THR A 222 27.38 21.59 -18.43
N ALA A 223 27.90 22.37 -17.48
CA ALA A 223 27.28 23.49 -16.73
C ALA A 223 25.73 23.47 -16.64
N CYS A 224 25.19 22.78 -15.65
CA CYS A 224 23.74 22.55 -15.53
C CYS A 224 23.17 23.18 -14.27
N SER A 225 21.98 23.76 -14.41
CA SER A 225 21.21 24.24 -13.27
C SER A 225 20.76 23.11 -12.37
N GLU A 226 20.55 23.46 -11.11
CA GLU A 226 19.83 22.61 -10.17
C GLU A 226 18.39 22.39 -10.67
N PRO A 227 17.85 21.15 -10.68
CA PRO A 227 16.45 20.90 -11.05
C PRO A 227 15.49 21.72 -10.19
N ALA A 228 14.39 22.21 -10.76
CA ALA A 228 13.34 22.89 -9.99
C ALA A 228 12.56 21.90 -9.09
N SER A 229 12.53 20.63 -9.48
CA SER A 229 11.93 19.52 -8.73
C SER A 229 12.45 19.45 -7.30
N ARG A 230 11.55 19.28 -6.31
CA ARG A 230 11.91 19.25 -4.88
C ARG A 230 12.66 17.97 -4.45
N HIS A 231 12.41 16.89 -5.17
CA HIS A 231 12.92 15.54 -4.92
C HIS A 231 13.92 15.08 -6.00
N HIS A 232 14.53 16.05 -6.69
CA HIS A 232 15.69 15.79 -7.54
C HIS A 232 16.78 16.84 -7.30
N THR A 233 18.03 16.41 -7.27
CA THR A 233 19.17 17.26 -6.93
C THR A 233 20.41 16.97 -7.77
N ARG A 234 21.30 17.96 -7.90
CA ARG A 234 22.71 17.75 -8.29
C ARG A 234 23.67 17.98 -7.13
N LEU A 235 23.20 18.57 -6.03
CA LEU A 235 23.98 18.86 -4.84
C LEU A 235 24.43 17.57 -4.15
N THR A 236 25.65 17.55 -3.61
CA THR A 236 26.07 16.50 -2.67
C THR A 236 25.27 16.59 -1.38
N GLU A 237 25.23 15.51 -0.60
CA GLU A 237 24.57 15.55 0.70
C GLU A 237 25.16 16.64 1.60
N GLN A 238 26.48 16.83 1.56
CA GLN A 238 27.15 17.93 2.27
C GLN A 238 26.69 19.30 1.77
N GLN A 239 26.61 19.50 0.45
CA GLN A 239 26.11 20.75 -0.13
C GLN A 239 24.64 21.02 0.24
N MET A 240 23.79 20.00 0.27
CA MET A 240 22.40 20.13 0.73
C MET A 240 22.35 20.59 2.18
N ARG A 241 23.19 20.03 3.06
CA ARG A 241 23.29 20.44 4.47
C ARG A 241 23.82 21.87 4.61
N ASP A 242 24.91 22.20 3.94
CA ASP A 242 25.56 23.52 4.02
C ASP A 242 24.66 24.64 3.48
N GLN A 243 23.96 24.37 2.38
CA GLN A 243 23.06 25.33 1.73
C GLN A 243 21.64 25.31 2.30
N GLN A 244 21.34 24.36 3.19
CA GLN A 244 19.98 24.08 3.68
C GLN A 244 18.95 23.95 2.54
N ALA A 245 19.35 23.24 1.47
CA ALA A 245 18.57 23.10 0.25
C ALA A 245 17.97 21.70 0.08
N LYS A 246 16.92 21.59 -0.74
CA LYS A 246 16.25 20.32 -1.07
C LYS A 246 15.77 19.60 0.19
N TRP A 247 16.10 18.31 0.35
CA TRP A 247 15.65 17.45 1.45
C TRP A 247 16.70 17.28 2.54
N TRP A 248 17.58 18.25 2.76
CA TRP A 248 18.63 18.15 3.79
C TRP A 248 18.12 17.78 5.19
N ARG A 249 16.86 18.13 5.52
CA ARG A 249 16.17 17.81 6.78
C ARG A 249 15.78 16.34 6.91
N TRP A 250 15.76 15.61 5.81
CA TRP A 250 15.39 14.19 5.75
C TRP A 250 16.61 13.27 5.62
N LEU A 251 17.80 13.79 5.30
CA LEU A 251 19.00 12.96 5.10
C LEU A 251 19.35 12.11 6.33
N GLY A 252 19.31 10.79 6.15
CA GLY A 252 19.59 9.76 7.17
C GLY A 252 18.33 9.15 7.80
N GLU A 253 17.13 9.65 7.48
CA GLU A 253 15.86 9.08 7.92
C GLU A 253 15.63 7.69 7.29
N GLU A 254 15.11 6.72 8.04
CA GLU A 254 14.62 5.48 7.42
C GLU A 254 13.47 5.77 6.47
N SER A 255 13.49 5.23 5.25
CA SER A 255 12.43 5.43 4.28
C SER A 255 11.33 4.38 4.44
N GLU A 256 10.07 4.79 4.44
CA GLU A 256 8.92 3.86 4.45
C GLU A 256 8.90 2.96 3.19
N SER A 257 9.45 3.48 2.10
CA SER A 257 9.66 2.76 0.85
C SER A 257 10.92 1.90 0.85
N GLY A 258 11.73 1.92 1.92
CA GLY A 258 12.92 1.07 2.10
C GLY A 258 14.25 1.84 2.08
N GLY A 259 15.20 1.37 2.88
CA GLY A 259 16.51 2.00 3.05
C GLY A 259 16.46 3.30 3.85
N VAL A 260 17.34 4.25 3.54
CA VAL A 260 17.37 5.58 4.18
C VAL A 260 17.26 6.67 3.13
N ILE A 261 16.74 7.83 3.52
CA ILE A 261 16.76 9.03 2.69
C ILE A 261 18.21 9.52 2.57
N GLY A 262 18.68 9.62 1.33
CA GLY A 262 20.05 9.98 0.98
C GLY A 262 20.07 10.60 -0.41
N ARG A 263 21.03 10.18 -1.22
CA ARG A 263 21.18 10.65 -2.60
C ARG A 263 21.45 9.47 -3.55
N TYR A 264 20.44 9.05 -4.30
CA TYR A 264 20.49 7.89 -5.20
C TYR A 264 20.52 8.33 -6.67
N GLU A 265 21.48 7.85 -7.45
CA GLU A 265 21.67 8.33 -8.84
C GLU A 265 20.55 7.84 -9.75
N GLY A 266 20.12 8.72 -10.65
CA GLY A 266 19.05 8.49 -11.62
C GLY A 266 17.71 9.07 -11.19
N GLY A 267 16.95 9.56 -12.17
CA GLY A 267 15.67 10.24 -12.03
C GLY A 267 15.41 11.19 -13.19
N MET A 268 14.20 11.75 -13.30
CA MET A 268 13.77 12.60 -14.43
C MET A 268 14.07 12.00 -15.81
N TYR A 269 13.89 10.68 -15.96
CA TYR A 269 14.19 9.93 -17.18
C TYR A 269 15.69 9.88 -17.54
N ARG A 270 16.58 10.11 -16.57
CA ARG A 270 18.05 10.14 -16.74
C ARG A 270 18.70 9.09 -15.86
N THR A 271 19.72 8.42 -16.39
CA THR A 271 20.48 7.40 -15.64
C THR A 271 21.58 7.98 -14.77
N SER A 272 22.03 9.21 -15.04
CA SER A 272 23.20 9.80 -14.36
C SER A 272 23.12 11.32 -14.28
N ALA A 273 23.97 11.90 -13.42
CA ALA A 273 24.13 13.34 -13.20
C ALA A 273 22.93 14.08 -12.57
N VAL A 274 21.95 13.33 -12.06
CA VAL A 274 20.83 13.78 -11.22
C VAL A 274 20.53 12.69 -10.20
N TRP A 275 20.09 13.08 -9.00
CA TRP A 275 19.82 12.16 -7.91
C TRP A 275 18.45 12.39 -7.29
N ARG A 276 17.82 11.31 -6.84
CA ARG A 276 16.55 11.25 -6.09
C ARG A 276 16.79 10.93 -4.60
N PRO A 277 15.80 11.09 -3.71
CA PRO A 277 16.01 11.00 -2.27
C PRO A 277 16.11 9.56 -1.73
N SER A 278 15.51 8.57 -2.39
CA SER A 278 15.41 7.19 -1.88
C SER A 278 15.76 6.14 -2.93
N ALA A 279 16.03 4.92 -2.47
CA ALA A 279 16.16 3.77 -3.36
C ALA A 279 14.82 3.50 -4.06
N HIS A 280 13.73 3.47 -3.31
CA HIS A 280 12.38 3.23 -3.81
C HIS A 280 11.43 4.36 -3.44
N SER A 281 10.46 4.60 -4.29
CA SER A 281 9.37 5.55 -4.12
C SER A 281 8.30 5.16 -5.13
N ILE A 282 7.03 5.46 -4.85
CA ILE A 282 5.98 5.27 -5.85
C ILE A 282 6.27 6.07 -7.12
N MET A 283 7.01 7.19 -7.02
CA MET A 283 7.46 8.00 -8.16
C MET A 283 8.55 7.31 -9.01
N ARG A 284 9.09 6.18 -8.55
CA ARG A 284 10.04 5.33 -9.29
C ARG A 284 9.41 3.99 -9.69
N TRP A 285 8.84 3.29 -8.72
CA TRP A 285 8.30 1.94 -8.87
C TRP A 285 6.93 1.84 -8.21
N ILE A 286 5.95 1.49 -9.03
CA ILE A 286 4.59 1.24 -8.56
C ILE A 286 4.59 0.05 -7.59
N GLY A 287 3.90 0.20 -6.47
CA GLY A 287 3.83 -0.78 -5.37
C GLY A 287 4.45 -0.26 -4.08
N PHE A 288 5.51 0.54 -4.15
CA PHE A 288 6.06 1.18 -2.94
C PHE A 288 5.25 2.41 -2.52
N HIS A 289 5.42 2.83 -1.27
CA HIS A 289 4.92 4.11 -0.76
C HIS A 289 5.67 5.30 -1.37
N TYR A 290 5.15 6.51 -1.14
CA TYR A 290 5.94 7.72 -1.32
C TYR A 290 7.14 7.73 -0.36
N ASP A 291 8.31 8.13 -0.84
CA ASP A 291 9.38 8.52 0.06
C ASP A 291 8.98 9.79 0.85
N GLN A 292 9.68 10.05 1.95
CA GLN A 292 9.35 11.15 2.86
C GLN A 292 9.38 12.54 2.21
N VAL A 293 10.25 12.76 1.21
CA VAL A 293 10.34 14.05 0.51
C VAL A 293 9.11 14.26 -0.36
N SER A 294 8.71 13.22 -1.09
CA SER A 294 7.48 13.24 -1.87
C SER A 294 6.24 13.34 -0.98
N ARG A 295 6.20 12.64 0.17
CA ARG A 295 5.12 12.71 1.15
C ARG A 295 4.96 14.11 1.76
N GLU A 296 6.06 14.81 2.05
CA GLU A 296 6.01 16.20 2.54
C GLU A 296 5.31 17.12 1.53
N VAL A 297 5.66 17.00 0.25
CA VAL A 297 5.02 17.77 -0.83
C VAL A 297 3.55 17.41 -0.97
N MET A 298 3.21 16.11 -0.97
CA MET A 298 1.83 15.67 -1.04
C MET A 298 1.00 16.16 0.15
N THR A 299 1.55 16.11 1.36
CA THR A 299 0.89 16.61 2.58
C THR A 299 0.58 18.10 2.46
N GLN A 300 1.54 18.91 1.99
CA GLN A 300 1.31 20.33 1.72
C GLN A 300 0.15 20.55 0.74
N ARG A 301 0.13 19.78 -0.36
CA ARG A 301 -0.85 19.96 -1.44
C ARG A 301 -2.24 19.49 -1.04
N ILE A 302 -2.36 18.44 -0.22
CA ILE A 302 -3.63 17.99 0.34
C ILE A 302 -4.15 19.00 1.36
N SER A 303 -3.36 19.35 2.38
CA SER A 303 -3.78 20.28 3.44
C SER A 303 -4.08 21.68 2.89
N GLY A 304 -3.31 22.12 1.89
CA GLY A 304 -3.53 23.39 1.19
C GLY A 304 -4.69 23.39 0.20
N ARG A 305 -5.40 22.26 0.00
CA ARG A 305 -6.46 22.09 -1.00
C ARG A 305 -5.99 22.46 -2.42
N ARG A 306 -4.90 21.83 -2.87
CA ARG A 306 -4.25 22.02 -4.17
C ARG A 306 -3.72 23.44 -4.35
N ASP A 307 -4.32 24.24 -5.23
CA ASP A 307 -3.85 25.58 -5.61
C ASP A 307 -4.46 26.69 -4.77
N THR A 308 -5.46 26.37 -3.94
CA THR A 308 -5.93 27.29 -2.90
C THR A 308 -4.80 27.62 -1.92
N ASN A 309 -3.85 26.69 -1.74
CA ASN A 309 -2.67 26.81 -0.91
C ASN A 309 -2.95 27.31 0.52
N ALA A 310 -4.10 26.92 1.07
CA ALA A 310 -4.52 27.28 2.41
C ALA A 310 -5.43 26.20 2.98
N MET A 311 -5.18 25.75 4.22
CA MET A 311 -6.15 24.90 4.91
C MET A 311 -7.41 25.69 5.26
N ALA A 312 -8.55 24.99 5.29
CA ALA A 312 -9.80 25.59 5.73
C ALA A 312 -9.78 25.82 7.25
N LEU A 313 -10.29 26.97 7.67
CA LEU A 313 -10.50 27.31 9.09
C LEU A 313 -11.72 28.22 9.15
N SER A 314 -12.86 27.63 9.53
CA SER A 314 -14.07 28.39 9.85
C SER A 314 -13.94 28.93 11.27
N SER A 315 -14.60 30.05 11.54
CA SER A 315 -14.51 30.68 12.86
C SER A 315 -15.68 31.62 13.10
N THR A 316 -15.77 32.14 14.33
CA THR A 316 -16.52 33.36 14.60
C THR A 316 -16.19 34.41 13.52
N PRO A 317 -17.18 35.09 12.91
CA PRO A 317 -16.92 36.04 11.83
C PRO A 317 -15.92 37.11 12.24
N THR A 318 -14.87 37.33 11.44
CA THR A 318 -13.81 38.32 11.72
C THR A 318 -14.15 39.72 11.22
N GLY A 319 -15.22 39.87 10.42
CA GLY A 319 -15.63 41.15 9.83
C GLY A 319 -16.34 42.11 10.78
N GLN A 320 -16.62 41.71 12.02
CA GLN A 320 -17.29 42.53 13.03
C GLN A 320 -16.58 42.39 14.40
N PRO A 321 -16.53 43.45 15.22
CA PRO A 321 -16.01 43.35 16.59
C PRO A 321 -16.83 42.39 17.44
N VAL A 322 -16.19 41.73 18.41
CA VAL A 322 -16.79 40.78 19.36
C VAL A 322 -17.02 41.41 20.73
N GLY A 323 -18.04 40.98 21.46
CA GLY A 323 -18.35 41.47 22.81
C GLY A 323 -17.39 40.91 23.87
N PRO A 324 -17.22 41.58 25.02
CA PRO A 324 -16.25 41.18 26.06
C PRO A 324 -16.63 39.89 26.82
N THR A 325 -17.85 39.37 26.63
CA THR A 325 -18.33 38.14 27.25
C THR A 325 -18.62 37.05 26.22
N ASP A 326 -18.26 37.27 24.96
CA ASP A 326 -18.56 36.34 23.89
C ASP A 326 -17.75 35.04 24.05
N VAL A 327 -18.27 33.96 23.48
CA VAL A 327 -17.53 32.72 23.24
C VAL A 327 -17.12 32.71 21.78
N LEU A 328 -15.81 32.82 21.54
CA LEU A 328 -15.24 32.68 20.21
C LEU A 328 -15.04 31.20 19.89
N TRP A 329 -15.10 30.85 18.62
CA TRP A 329 -14.97 29.48 18.14
C TRP A 329 -14.18 29.40 16.84
N VAL A 330 -13.58 28.24 16.62
CA VAL A 330 -12.99 27.80 15.34
C VAL A 330 -13.44 26.38 15.00
N GLU A 331 -13.50 26.07 13.70
CA GLU A 331 -13.61 24.69 13.21
C GLU A 331 -12.36 24.34 12.41
N THR A 332 -11.62 23.38 12.94
CA THR A 332 -10.35 22.89 12.37
C THR A 332 -10.62 21.85 11.30
N GLN A 333 -9.62 21.56 10.46
CA GLN A 333 -9.62 20.28 9.74
C GLN A 333 -9.28 19.13 10.70
N HIS A 334 -9.59 17.90 10.31
CA HIS A 334 -9.53 16.72 11.17
C HIS A 334 -8.77 15.57 10.49
N PRO A 335 -7.43 15.56 10.53
CA PRO A 335 -6.68 14.39 10.09
C PRO A 335 -6.98 13.21 11.00
N VAL A 336 -6.79 12.00 10.50
CA VAL A 336 -7.30 10.79 11.15
C VAL A 336 -6.50 10.46 12.41
N TYR A 337 -5.18 10.64 12.43
CA TYR A 337 -4.33 10.16 13.53
C TYR A 337 -3.85 11.24 14.49
N HIS A 338 -4.23 12.50 14.29
CA HIS A 338 -3.81 13.57 15.18
C HIS A 338 -4.75 14.77 15.16
N GLU A 339 -4.66 15.58 16.21
CA GLU A 339 -5.36 16.86 16.29
C GLU A 339 -4.49 18.01 15.81
N LEU A 340 -5.12 19.03 15.21
CA LEU A 340 -4.48 20.32 15.00
C LEU A 340 -4.30 21.05 16.33
N THR A 341 -3.18 21.76 16.46
CA THR A 341 -2.85 22.59 17.63
C THR A 341 -3.55 23.94 17.51
N VAL A 342 -4.29 24.35 18.55
CA VAL A 342 -5.04 25.60 18.65
C VAL A 342 -4.48 26.43 19.80
N THR A 343 -3.91 27.59 19.47
CA THR A 343 -3.35 28.53 20.44
C THR A 343 -4.11 29.85 20.40
N TRP A 344 -4.74 30.23 21.51
CA TRP A 344 -5.41 31.52 21.67
C TRP A 344 -4.49 32.57 22.28
N ALA A 345 -4.66 33.84 21.91
CA ALA A 345 -3.92 34.96 22.47
C ALA A 345 -4.81 36.21 22.62
N VAL A 346 -4.51 37.03 23.64
CA VAL A 346 -5.08 38.36 23.84
C VAL A 346 -3.95 39.38 23.78
N ASN A 347 -4.06 40.39 22.91
CA ASN A 347 -3.02 41.40 22.68
C ASN A 347 -1.63 40.79 22.43
N GLY A 348 -1.59 39.69 21.67
CA GLY A 348 -0.37 38.94 21.35
C GLY A 348 0.17 38.05 22.47
N THR A 349 -0.45 38.03 23.65
CA THR A 349 -0.05 37.16 24.77
C THR A 349 -0.91 35.90 24.79
N ALA A 350 -0.28 34.73 24.78
CA ALA A 350 -0.99 33.44 24.79
C ALA A 350 -1.86 33.28 26.04
N VAL A 351 -3.09 32.79 25.86
CA VAL A 351 -3.99 32.44 26.96
C VAL A 351 -3.61 31.04 27.48
N PRO A 352 -3.14 30.92 28.74
CA PRO A 352 -2.75 29.63 29.29
C PRO A 352 -3.96 28.75 29.61
N GLY A 353 -3.74 27.44 29.73
CA GLY A 353 -4.77 26.50 30.21
C GLY A 353 -5.97 26.37 29.27
N THR A 354 -5.81 26.64 27.98
CA THR A 354 -6.87 26.47 26.98
C THR A 354 -7.05 25.02 26.54
N HIS A 355 -6.11 24.12 26.87
CA HIS A 355 -6.20 22.67 26.62
C HIS A 355 -6.59 22.30 25.18
N ASN A 356 -6.01 22.98 24.18
CA ASN A 356 -6.31 22.78 22.76
C ASN A 356 -7.80 23.00 22.40
N SER A 357 -8.50 23.82 23.18
CA SER A 357 -9.93 24.11 22.99
C SER A 357 -10.17 24.89 21.70
N ARG A 358 -11.22 24.47 20.98
CA ARG A 358 -11.72 25.15 19.78
C ARG A 358 -12.66 26.31 20.12
N ASN A 359 -12.93 26.52 21.40
CA ASN A 359 -13.70 27.64 21.93
C ASN A 359 -12.88 28.45 22.92
N LEU A 360 -13.11 29.76 22.97
CA LEU A 360 -12.56 30.65 23.97
C LEU A 360 -13.67 31.54 24.54
N ALA A 361 -14.03 31.30 25.79
CA ALA A 361 -14.88 32.22 26.54
C ALA A 361 -14.08 33.47 26.93
N LEU A 362 -14.51 34.63 26.48
CA LEU A 362 -13.88 35.91 26.82
C LEU A 362 -14.27 36.36 28.24
N ALA A 363 -15.42 35.89 28.73
CA ALA A 363 -15.84 36.10 30.10
C ALA A 363 -14.75 35.60 31.08
N GLY A 364 -14.28 36.50 31.95
CA GLY A 364 -13.22 36.19 32.92
C GLY A 364 -11.79 36.46 32.45
N LEU A 365 -11.57 36.77 31.16
CA LEU A 365 -10.24 37.16 30.65
C LEU A 365 -9.92 38.66 30.85
N GLY A 366 -10.90 39.47 31.28
CA GLY A 366 -10.70 40.90 31.56
C GLY A 366 -10.41 41.75 30.32
N VAL A 367 -10.83 41.29 29.14
CA VAL A 367 -10.69 42.01 27.87
C VAL A 367 -11.49 43.32 27.87
N ARG A 368 -10.97 44.33 27.18
CA ARG A 368 -11.54 45.68 27.07
C ARG A 368 -11.77 46.06 25.61
N ALA A 369 -12.63 47.05 25.39
CA ALA A 369 -12.82 47.64 24.07
C ALA A 369 -11.48 48.09 23.47
N GLY A 370 -11.20 47.65 22.24
CA GLY A 370 -9.93 47.88 21.54
C GLY A 370 -8.91 46.76 21.69
N ASP A 371 -9.07 45.84 22.65
CA ASP A 371 -8.21 44.65 22.75
C ASP A 371 -8.37 43.78 21.50
N THR A 372 -7.30 43.05 21.18
CA THR A 372 -7.28 42.08 20.09
C THR A 372 -7.28 40.67 20.67
N VAL A 373 -8.15 39.81 20.14
CA VAL A 373 -8.13 38.38 20.42
C VAL A 373 -7.74 37.68 19.14
N SER A 374 -6.81 36.73 19.20
CA SER A 374 -6.42 35.94 18.04
C SER A 374 -6.34 34.46 18.39
N VAL A 375 -6.43 33.64 17.34
CA VAL A 375 -6.21 32.20 17.41
C VAL A 375 -5.31 31.79 16.26
N THR A 376 -4.30 30.97 16.55
CA THR A 376 -3.46 30.31 15.58
C THR A 376 -3.73 28.82 15.63
N VAL A 377 -4.11 28.26 14.48
CA VAL A 377 -4.30 26.83 14.28
C VAL A 377 -3.15 26.33 13.43
N GLN A 378 -2.46 25.28 13.87
CA GLN A 378 -1.34 24.66 13.18
C GLN A 378 -1.50 23.14 13.12
N ASP A 379 -1.24 22.54 11.97
CA ASP A 379 -1.05 21.10 11.82
C ASP A 379 0.35 20.70 12.32
N PRO A 380 0.45 19.91 13.40
CA PRO A 380 1.73 19.53 14.00
C PRO A 380 2.43 18.37 13.27
N THR A 381 1.83 17.80 12.22
CA THR A 381 2.29 16.58 11.53
C THR A 381 3.80 16.47 11.36
N GLU A 382 4.34 15.28 11.57
CA GLU A 382 5.76 14.98 11.33
C GLU A 382 6.08 14.79 9.85
N PHE A 383 5.06 14.65 8.99
CA PHE A 383 5.23 14.50 7.53
C PHE A 383 5.83 15.75 6.87
N VAL A 384 5.85 16.89 7.56
CA VAL A 384 6.40 18.15 7.05
C VAL A 384 7.48 18.67 8.00
N ARG A 385 8.72 18.76 7.53
CA ARG A 385 9.87 19.31 8.27
C ARG A 385 10.25 20.72 7.83
N ASP A 386 9.87 21.16 6.64
CA ASP A 386 10.18 22.50 6.13
C ASP A 386 9.36 23.58 6.88
N PRO A 387 10.02 24.48 7.64
CA PRO A 387 9.34 25.57 8.36
C PRO A 387 8.55 26.52 7.44
N ALA A 388 8.96 26.67 6.18
CA ALA A 388 8.22 27.50 5.22
C ALA A 388 6.85 26.90 4.90
N ILE A 389 6.75 25.56 4.91
CA ILE A 389 5.49 24.85 4.74
C ILE A 389 4.73 24.80 6.07
N ARG A 390 5.38 24.40 7.17
CA ARG A 390 4.74 24.30 8.50
C ARG A 390 4.10 25.61 8.94
N ASN A 391 4.78 26.73 8.74
CA ASN A 391 4.28 28.06 9.09
C ASN A 391 3.47 28.72 7.95
N GLY A 392 3.40 28.07 6.78
CA GLY A 392 2.66 28.55 5.63
C GLY A 392 1.16 28.27 5.75
N ALA A 393 0.37 28.93 4.91
CA ALA A 393 -1.10 28.87 4.94
C ALA A 393 -1.68 27.45 4.80
N ALA A 394 -0.94 26.53 4.18
CA ALA A 394 -1.35 25.14 4.01
C ALA A 394 -1.40 24.35 5.33
N LEU A 395 -0.60 24.71 6.34
CA LEU A 395 -0.55 24.03 7.63
C LEU A 395 -0.80 24.95 8.83
N THR A 396 -0.71 26.28 8.66
CA THR A 396 -0.97 27.26 9.72
C THR A 396 -1.94 28.34 9.26
N GLN A 397 -2.94 28.66 10.09
CA GLN A 397 -3.92 29.70 9.84
C GLN A 397 -4.15 30.51 11.12
N THR A 398 -4.34 31.83 10.97
CA THR A 398 -4.66 32.73 12.08
C THR A 398 -5.98 33.45 11.81
N ARG A 399 -6.75 33.67 12.87
CA ARG A 399 -7.91 34.59 12.89
C ARG A 399 -7.74 35.59 14.01
N GLN A 400 -8.29 36.79 13.82
CA GLN A 400 -8.20 37.87 14.78
C GLN A 400 -9.52 38.64 14.82
N TRP A 401 -9.90 39.08 16.02
CA TRP A 401 -11.06 39.91 16.31
C TRP A 401 -10.65 41.08 17.18
N THR A 402 -11.38 42.19 17.05
CA THR A 402 -11.29 43.33 17.96
C THR A 402 -12.46 43.29 18.93
N VAL A 403 -12.21 43.58 20.20
CA VAL A 403 -13.24 43.63 21.23
C VAL A 403 -13.94 44.99 21.22
N ARG A 404 -15.28 45.00 21.27
CA ARG A 404 -16.08 46.23 21.46
C ARG A 404 -16.53 46.38 22.91
N ALA A 405 -17.10 47.53 23.26
CA ALA A 405 -17.56 47.80 24.62
C ALA A 405 -18.78 46.96 25.01
N GLU A 406 -19.74 46.84 24.10
CA GLU A 406 -21.04 46.22 24.38
C GLU A 406 -21.02 44.69 24.19
N PRO A 407 -21.58 43.91 25.14
CA PRO A 407 -21.79 42.47 24.98
C PRO A 407 -22.59 42.11 23.72
N THR A 408 -22.38 40.91 23.18
CA THR A 408 -23.30 40.38 22.16
C THR A 408 -24.59 39.95 22.82
N THR A 409 -25.72 40.42 22.29
CA THR A 409 -27.03 39.94 22.74
C THR A 409 -27.16 38.46 22.34
N PRO A 410 -27.35 37.55 23.31
CA PRO A 410 -27.48 36.13 22.99
C PRO A 410 -28.71 35.90 22.11
N VAL A 411 -28.52 35.14 21.04
CA VAL A 411 -29.61 34.65 20.19
C VAL A 411 -29.77 33.16 20.46
N PRO A 412 -31.00 32.62 20.59
CA PRO A 412 -31.21 31.19 20.69
C PRO A 412 -30.60 30.46 19.49
N VAL A 413 -29.72 29.50 19.77
CA VAL A 413 -29.12 28.62 18.77
C VAL A 413 -29.57 27.19 19.08
N PRO A 414 -30.05 26.41 18.09
CA PRO A 414 -30.44 25.03 18.33
C PRO A 414 -29.23 24.19 18.74
N VAL A 415 -29.43 23.23 19.65
CA VAL A 415 -28.42 22.22 19.97
C VAL A 415 -28.34 21.24 18.81
N ALA A 416 -27.22 21.23 18.08
CA ALA A 416 -27.04 20.34 16.96
C ALA A 416 -25.56 20.04 16.70
N ILE A 417 -25.30 18.84 16.16
CA ILE A 417 -24.02 18.46 15.56
C ILE A 417 -24.04 18.92 14.10
N THR A 418 -23.16 19.86 13.75
CA THR A 418 -23.09 20.53 12.45
C THR A 418 -22.11 19.87 11.48
N GLY A 419 -21.19 19.07 12.00
CA GLY A 419 -20.20 18.29 11.26
C GLY A 419 -19.67 17.16 12.14
N SER A 420 -19.14 16.10 11.55
CA SER A 420 -18.56 15.00 12.33
C SER A 420 -17.71 14.10 11.46
N THR A 421 -16.94 13.21 12.10
CA THR A 421 -16.39 12.04 11.39
C THR A 421 -17.54 11.32 10.67
N PRO A 422 -17.38 10.90 9.40
CA PRO A 422 -18.42 10.18 8.67
C PRO A 422 -18.87 8.91 9.41
N THR A 423 -20.16 8.57 9.32
CA THR A 423 -20.81 7.43 9.99
C THR A 423 -21.40 6.40 9.02
N GLY A 424 -21.40 6.70 7.72
CA GLY A 424 -22.01 5.86 6.69
C GLY A 424 -20.97 5.11 5.88
N SER A 425 -21.44 4.11 5.12
CA SER A 425 -20.60 3.35 4.20
C SER A 425 -19.85 4.27 3.25
N THR A 426 -18.54 4.11 3.19
CA THR A 426 -17.67 4.74 2.19
C THR A 426 -17.39 3.72 1.08
N PRO A 427 -16.80 4.13 -0.06
CA PRO A 427 -16.17 3.18 -0.99
C PRO A 427 -15.23 2.18 -0.32
N ALA A 428 -14.74 2.49 0.88
CA ALA A 428 -13.88 1.62 1.64
C ALA A 428 -14.61 0.48 2.37
N GLY A 429 -15.87 0.64 2.76
CA GLY A 429 -16.61 -0.38 3.51
C GLY A 429 -17.70 0.21 4.40
N GLU A 430 -18.03 -0.45 5.50
CA GLU A 430 -19.12 -0.09 6.42
C GLU A 430 -18.94 1.26 7.16
N GLY A 431 -17.88 2.03 6.88
CA GLY A 431 -17.67 3.36 7.45
C GLY A 431 -17.21 3.36 8.91
N ALA A 432 -16.64 2.24 9.38
CA ALA A 432 -16.03 2.16 10.69
C ALA A 432 -14.80 3.07 10.80
N VAL A 433 -14.55 3.57 12.02
CA VAL A 433 -13.33 4.31 12.36
C VAL A 433 -12.30 3.35 12.96
N GLY A 434 -11.02 3.55 12.66
CA GLY A 434 -9.95 2.72 13.20
C GLY A 434 -9.74 2.96 14.69
N GLY A 435 -9.18 1.98 15.39
CA GLY A 435 -8.92 2.06 16.84
C GLY A 435 -7.84 3.07 17.22
N GLN A 436 -7.12 3.61 16.23
CA GLN A 436 -6.13 4.69 16.39
C GLN A 436 -6.64 6.04 15.87
N ASP A 437 -7.90 6.13 15.42
CA ASP A 437 -8.44 7.34 14.82
C ASP A 437 -8.80 8.40 15.89
N VAL A 438 -8.74 9.66 15.49
CA VAL A 438 -9.32 10.80 16.19
C VAL A 438 -10.72 11.04 15.62
N VAL A 439 -11.74 10.81 16.46
CA VAL A 439 -13.14 11.03 16.09
C VAL A 439 -13.60 12.40 16.57
N TYR A 440 -14.34 13.13 15.73
CA TYR A 440 -14.78 14.49 16.03
C TYR A 440 -16.28 14.74 15.85
N VAL A 441 -16.77 15.75 16.56
CA VAL A 441 -18.04 16.43 16.29
C VAL A 441 -17.84 17.94 16.27
N GLU A 442 -18.45 18.60 15.30
CA GLU A 442 -18.61 20.05 15.26
C GLU A 442 -20.02 20.39 15.75
N THR A 443 -20.17 21.52 16.41
CA THR A 443 -21.43 21.88 17.08
C THR A 443 -21.91 23.23 16.60
N THR A 444 -23.17 23.53 16.84
CA THR A 444 -23.63 24.92 16.77
C THR A 444 -22.93 25.80 17.81
N HIS A 445 -22.92 27.12 17.57
CA HIS A 445 -22.09 28.07 18.29
C HIS A 445 -22.91 29.20 18.94
N PRO A 446 -23.52 28.99 20.11
CA PRO A 446 -24.08 30.09 20.89
C PRO A 446 -22.96 31.07 21.30
N ALA A 447 -23.24 32.37 21.22
CA ALA A 447 -22.23 33.41 21.45
C ALA A 447 -21.90 33.61 22.94
N ASP A 448 -22.64 32.99 23.86
CA ASP A 448 -22.59 33.25 25.30
C ASP A 448 -22.17 32.02 26.14
N ARG A 449 -22.06 30.84 25.54
CA ARG A 449 -21.70 29.59 26.22
C ARG A 449 -21.12 28.56 25.25
N VAL A 450 -20.46 27.53 25.79
CA VAL A 450 -20.02 26.36 25.03
C VAL A 450 -21.04 25.24 25.26
N LEU A 451 -21.41 24.50 24.22
CA LEU A 451 -22.28 23.33 24.35
C LEU A 451 -21.51 22.15 24.96
N ASP A 452 -22.18 21.37 25.81
CA ASP A 452 -21.57 20.20 26.42
C ASP A 452 -21.47 19.05 25.40
N VAL A 453 -20.30 18.41 25.32
CA VAL A 453 -20.10 17.18 24.54
C VAL A 453 -19.77 16.03 25.48
N THR A 454 -20.65 15.04 25.52
CA THR A 454 -20.41 13.81 26.29
C THR A 454 -20.08 12.66 25.35
N TRP A 455 -18.91 12.06 25.53
CA TRP A 455 -18.47 10.87 24.82
C TRP A 455 -18.79 9.61 25.62
N ARG A 456 -19.24 8.55 24.95
CA ARG A 456 -19.49 7.23 25.52
C ARG A 456 -18.89 6.15 24.64
N LEU A 457 -18.19 5.19 25.25
CA LEU A 457 -17.74 3.96 24.60
C LEU A 457 -18.54 2.80 25.19
N ASP A 458 -19.29 2.08 24.36
CA ASP A 458 -20.23 1.03 24.77
C ASP A 458 -21.18 1.47 25.89
N GLY A 459 -21.67 2.71 25.77
CA GLY A 459 -22.57 3.34 26.75
C GLY A 459 -21.88 3.87 28.02
N ARG A 460 -20.60 3.55 28.26
CA ARG A 460 -19.83 4.08 29.39
C ARG A 460 -19.27 5.46 29.06
N ALA A 461 -19.56 6.46 29.91
CA ALA A 461 -19.04 7.81 29.74
C ALA A 461 -17.51 7.86 29.83
N LEU A 462 -16.89 8.52 28.86
CA LEU A 462 -15.47 8.85 28.86
C LEU A 462 -15.26 10.21 29.57
N PRO A 463 -14.18 10.39 30.34
CA PRO A 463 -13.86 11.70 30.93
C PRO A 463 -13.66 12.76 29.85
N ASN A 464 -14.41 13.87 29.94
CA ASN A 464 -14.26 15.02 29.05
C ASN A 464 -14.26 16.35 29.83
N PRO A 465 -13.30 16.56 30.75
CA PRO A 465 -13.30 17.71 31.67
C PRO A 465 -13.15 19.07 30.98
N TYR A 466 -12.69 19.07 29.72
CA TYR A 466 -12.43 20.28 28.93
C TYR A 466 -13.45 20.50 27.80
N GLN A 467 -14.55 19.72 27.78
CA GLN A 467 -15.56 19.76 26.71
C GLN A 467 -14.92 19.61 25.31
N SER A 468 -13.93 18.74 25.18
CA SER A 468 -13.30 18.43 23.90
C SER A 468 -14.35 17.90 22.93
N ARG A 469 -14.26 18.42 21.71
CA ARG A 469 -15.06 18.00 20.56
C ARG A 469 -14.44 16.85 19.78
N ASN A 470 -13.29 16.35 20.24
CA ASN A 470 -12.56 15.24 19.65
C ASN A 470 -12.25 14.18 20.72
N VAL A 471 -12.16 12.93 20.29
CA VAL A 471 -11.66 11.78 21.06
C VAL A 471 -10.58 11.09 20.25
N ASP A 472 -9.37 11.04 20.80
CA ASP A 472 -8.27 10.20 20.34
C ASP A 472 -8.49 8.76 20.85
N LEU A 473 -8.85 7.84 19.95
CA LEU A 473 -9.07 6.43 20.28
C LEU A 473 -7.77 5.71 20.61
N GLY A 474 -6.64 6.10 19.99
CA GLY A 474 -5.33 5.53 20.28
C GLY A 474 -4.91 5.75 21.74
N ALA A 475 -5.25 6.92 22.29
CA ALA A 475 -5.03 7.22 23.71
C ALA A 475 -5.83 6.33 24.67
N LEU A 476 -6.92 5.70 24.21
CA LEU A 476 -7.74 4.80 25.05
C LEU A 476 -7.13 3.40 25.20
N ASN A 477 -6.15 3.03 24.36
CA ASN A 477 -5.49 1.72 24.38
C ASN A 477 -6.49 0.55 24.40
N LEU A 478 -7.44 0.57 23.46
CA LEU A 478 -8.47 -0.46 23.34
C LEU A 478 -7.83 -1.82 23.03
N GLY A 479 -8.42 -2.90 23.57
CA GLY A 479 -8.05 -4.25 23.18
C GLY A 479 -8.63 -4.60 21.80
N PRO A 480 -8.21 -5.70 21.17
CA PRO A 480 -8.81 -6.13 19.91
C PRO A 480 -10.32 -6.33 20.05
N GLY A 481 -11.09 -5.73 19.15
CA GLY A 481 -12.54 -5.85 19.15
C GLY A 481 -13.28 -4.73 18.45
N THR A 482 -14.60 -4.85 18.48
CA THR A 482 -15.54 -3.86 17.95
C THR A 482 -16.19 -3.11 19.09
N TYR A 483 -16.23 -1.78 19.00
CA TYR A 483 -16.83 -0.91 20.02
C TYR A 483 -17.83 0.07 19.39
N GLN A 484 -18.75 0.60 20.20
CA GLN A 484 -19.66 1.68 19.81
C GLN A 484 -19.28 2.98 20.52
N LEU A 485 -18.76 3.94 19.77
CA LEU A 485 -18.50 5.29 20.26
C LEU A 485 -19.70 6.17 19.99
N THR A 486 -20.18 6.93 20.98
CA THR A 486 -21.27 7.89 20.82
C THR A 486 -20.89 9.25 21.39
N ALA A 487 -21.11 10.30 20.62
CA ALA A 487 -21.07 11.68 21.08
C ALA A 487 -22.49 12.19 21.27
N THR A 488 -22.77 12.84 22.40
CA THR A 488 -24.03 13.53 22.67
C THR A 488 -23.75 14.99 22.99
N VAL A 489 -24.42 15.89 22.27
CA VAL A 489 -24.34 17.34 22.47
C VAL A 489 -25.58 17.82 23.20
N THR A 490 -25.39 18.59 24.28
CA THR A 490 -26.46 19.19 25.10
C THR A 490 -26.19 20.66 25.39
N ASP A 491 -27.23 21.40 25.77
CA ASP A 491 -27.08 22.77 26.25
C ASP A 491 -26.89 22.79 27.78
N PRO A 492 -25.76 23.31 28.32
CA PRO A 492 -25.59 23.44 29.76
C PRO A 492 -26.62 24.37 30.42
N ALA A 493 -27.20 25.31 29.67
CA ALA A 493 -28.27 26.18 30.17
C ALA A 493 -29.64 25.47 30.25
N ALA A 494 -29.78 24.30 29.62
CA ALA A 494 -30.99 23.47 29.66
C ALA A 494 -30.63 21.96 29.68
N PRO A 495 -30.10 21.42 30.80
CA PRO A 495 -29.58 20.05 30.86
C PRO A 495 -30.60 18.93 30.57
N GLY A 496 -31.90 19.21 30.71
CA GLY A 496 -33.00 18.30 30.34
C GLY A 496 -33.69 18.66 29.02
N GLY A 497 -33.09 19.56 28.23
CA GLY A 497 -33.63 20.08 26.98
C GLY A 497 -33.30 19.21 25.75
N ALA A 498 -33.21 19.84 24.59
CA ALA A 498 -32.85 19.19 23.34
C ALA A 498 -31.40 18.65 23.38
N SER A 499 -31.18 17.54 22.69
CA SER A 499 -29.85 16.97 22.46
C SER A 499 -29.74 16.46 21.03
N ASP A 500 -28.51 16.38 20.53
CA ASP A 500 -28.19 15.70 19.27
C ASP A 500 -27.10 14.66 19.55
N SER A 501 -27.07 13.57 18.79
CA SER A 501 -26.10 12.50 18.99
C SER A 501 -25.65 11.87 17.68
N ARG A 502 -24.40 11.38 17.67
CA ARG A 502 -23.83 10.59 16.58
C ARG A 502 -23.13 9.38 17.17
N THR A 503 -23.18 8.27 16.45
CA THR A 503 -22.60 6.99 16.87
C THR A 503 -21.75 6.44 15.74
N TRP A 504 -20.58 5.91 16.09
CA TRP A 504 -19.64 5.24 15.20
C TRP A 504 -19.35 3.85 15.71
N THR A 505 -19.16 2.94 14.77
CA THR A 505 -18.51 1.67 15.04
C THR A 505 -16.99 1.90 14.99
N VAL A 506 -16.32 1.55 16.08
CA VAL A 506 -14.86 1.54 16.18
C VAL A 506 -14.38 0.13 15.87
N ASP A 507 -13.54 0.04 14.85
CA ASP A 507 -12.83 -1.16 14.48
C ASP A 507 -11.42 -1.15 15.06
N ASN A 508 -11.18 -2.05 16.01
CA ASN A 508 -9.84 -2.28 16.56
C ASN A 508 -9.43 -3.75 16.38
N VAL A 509 -9.99 -4.46 15.39
CA VAL A 509 -9.51 -5.78 14.99
C VAL A 509 -8.43 -5.57 13.93
N GLU A 510 -7.36 -6.38 14.01
CA GLU A 510 -6.27 -6.28 13.04
C GLU A 510 -6.59 -7.11 11.80
N ALA A 511 -6.38 -6.51 10.63
CA ALA A 511 -6.36 -7.24 9.35
C ALA A 511 -5.17 -8.20 9.28
N ALA A 512 -5.33 -9.31 8.56
CA ALA A 512 -4.27 -10.27 8.29
C ALA A 512 -4.07 -10.48 6.80
N ALA A 513 -2.88 -10.92 6.39
CA ALA A 513 -2.61 -11.33 5.01
C ALA A 513 -1.87 -12.68 4.98
N PRO A 514 -2.53 -13.82 5.26
CA PRO A 514 -1.90 -15.12 5.16
C PRO A 514 -1.20 -15.34 3.81
N ALA A 515 0.03 -15.85 3.88
CA ALA A 515 0.82 -16.17 2.69
C ALA A 515 0.59 -17.63 2.25
N ASN A 516 0.30 -17.82 0.96
CA ASN A 516 0.23 -19.12 0.31
C ASN A 516 1.44 -19.31 -0.61
N LEU A 517 2.34 -20.22 -0.25
CA LEU A 517 3.61 -20.42 -0.94
C LEU A 517 3.57 -21.62 -1.89
N SER A 518 4.37 -21.57 -2.96
CA SER A 518 4.66 -22.77 -3.76
C SER A 518 5.30 -23.88 -2.90
N GLU A 519 5.18 -25.14 -3.32
CA GLU A 519 5.80 -26.27 -2.62
C GLU A 519 7.32 -26.12 -2.51
N PRO A 520 7.90 -26.16 -1.28
CA PRO A 520 9.35 -26.10 -1.11
C PRO A 520 10.02 -27.46 -1.29
N LEU A 521 11.33 -27.44 -1.58
CA LEU A 521 12.16 -28.64 -1.51
C LEU A 521 12.25 -29.17 -0.08
N ALA A 522 12.38 -28.25 0.88
CA ALA A 522 12.57 -28.56 2.28
C ALA A 522 11.96 -27.47 3.17
N THR A 523 11.45 -27.86 4.33
CA THR A 523 11.03 -26.92 5.39
C THR A 523 11.90 -27.12 6.63
N LEU A 524 12.67 -26.09 6.98
CA LEU A 524 13.60 -26.13 8.08
C LEU A 524 12.88 -25.90 9.42
N PRO A 525 13.26 -26.60 10.50
CA PRO A 525 12.67 -26.40 11.80
C PRO A 525 13.08 -25.03 12.38
N GLY A 526 12.13 -24.33 12.99
CA GLY A 526 12.37 -23.01 13.57
C GLY A 526 11.07 -22.37 14.09
N ARG A 527 11.18 -21.20 14.74
CA ARG A 527 10.00 -20.40 15.12
C ARG A 527 9.40 -19.68 13.91
N THR A 528 10.27 -19.07 13.10
CA THR A 528 9.90 -18.49 11.80
C THR A 528 9.88 -19.62 10.76
N PRO A 529 8.79 -19.81 10.00
CA PRO A 529 8.76 -20.73 8.87
C PRO A 529 9.93 -20.44 7.91
N HIS A 530 10.70 -21.48 7.55
CA HIS A 530 11.86 -21.32 6.69
C HIS A 530 11.86 -22.40 5.61
N HIS A 531 11.62 -21.98 4.38
CA HIS A 531 11.45 -22.84 3.22
C HIS A 531 12.68 -22.76 2.29
N VAL A 532 13.02 -23.87 1.64
CA VAL A 532 14.13 -23.94 0.68
C VAL A 532 13.59 -24.28 -0.71
N TYR A 533 14.04 -23.55 -1.73
CA TYR A 533 13.60 -23.64 -3.11
C TYR A 533 14.77 -23.71 -4.08
N PHE A 534 14.53 -24.22 -5.29
CA PHE A 534 15.41 -24.02 -6.43
C PHE A 534 14.88 -22.90 -7.32
N GLU A 535 15.73 -21.95 -7.67
CA GLU A 535 15.54 -20.91 -8.71
C GLU A 535 14.36 -19.94 -8.53
N ARG A 536 13.32 -20.30 -7.78
CA ARG A 536 12.10 -19.53 -7.64
C ARG A 536 11.17 -20.06 -6.57
N PHE A 537 10.30 -19.19 -6.11
CA PHE A 537 9.08 -19.54 -5.39
C PHE A 537 7.96 -18.57 -5.77
N THR A 538 6.72 -18.95 -5.52
CA THR A 538 5.57 -18.05 -5.66
C THR A 538 4.93 -17.76 -4.32
N MET A 539 4.36 -16.56 -4.17
CA MET A 539 3.59 -16.15 -2.99
C MET A 539 2.26 -15.54 -3.40
N GLY A 540 1.17 -16.20 -3.01
CA GLY A 540 -0.15 -15.59 -2.88
C GLY A 540 -0.27 -14.88 -1.54
N LEU A 541 -0.88 -13.70 -1.48
CA LEU A 541 -1.39 -13.15 -0.23
C LEU A 541 -2.92 -13.15 -0.29
N ASP A 542 -3.56 -13.48 0.83
CA ASP A 542 -5.01 -13.45 0.98
C ASP A 542 -5.38 -12.42 2.05
N PRO A 543 -5.44 -11.11 1.74
CA PRO A 543 -5.77 -10.09 2.73
C PRO A 543 -7.20 -10.28 3.23
N THR A 544 -7.36 -10.44 4.54
CA THR A 544 -8.64 -10.69 5.19
C THR A 544 -8.83 -9.76 6.37
N ASP A 545 -10.09 -9.42 6.64
CA ASP A 545 -10.53 -8.63 7.78
C ASP A 545 -11.86 -9.18 8.32
N ASP A 546 -12.26 -8.80 9.53
CA ASP A 546 -13.53 -9.23 10.12
C ASP A 546 -14.75 -8.42 9.63
N ARG A 547 -14.49 -7.37 8.83
CA ARG A 547 -15.51 -6.52 8.21
C ARG A 547 -15.51 -6.56 6.68
N MET A 548 -16.63 -6.11 6.11
CA MET A 548 -16.71 -5.85 4.67
C MET A 548 -15.92 -4.60 4.30
N GLY A 549 -15.04 -4.75 3.32
CA GLY A 549 -14.22 -3.68 2.76
C GLY A 549 -13.11 -4.27 1.90
N PHE A 550 -12.40 -3.43 1.16
CA PHE A 550 -11.22 -3.88 0.44
C PHE A 550 -10.01 -3.86 1.39
N THR A 551 -9.42 -5.02 1.63
CA THR A 551 -8.21 -5.15 2.45
C THR A 551 -6.97 -5.13 1.56
N VAL A 552 -6.03 -4.23 1.86
CA VAL A 552 -4.79 -4.07 1.08
C VAL A 552 -3.69 -4.93 1.67
N GLY A 553 -3.25 -5.95 0.93
CA GLY A 553 -2.08 -6.74 1.30
C GLY A 553 -0.78 -6.01 1.01
N GLU A 554 0.20 -6.14 1.90
CA GLU A 554 1.57 -5.65 1.68
C GLU A 554 2.59 -6.72 2.05
N PHE A 555 3.76 -6.66 1.41
CA PHE A 555 4.92 -7.42 1.84
C PHE A 555 6.20 -6.59 1.71
N ARG A 556 7.28 -7.02 2.38
CA ARG A 556 8.62 -6.48 2.17
C ARG A 556 9.66 -7.58 2.16
N LEU A 557 10.69 -7.39 1.34
CA LEU A 557 11.80 -8.32 1.19
C LEU A 557 13.01 -7.79 1.96
N ASP A 558 13.60 -8.61 2.83
CA ASP A 558 14.83 -8.28 3.57
C ASP A 558 14.77 -6.94 4.34
N ARG A 559 13.57 -6.60 4.83
CA ARG A 559 13.23 -5.34 5.49
C ARG A 559 13.36 -4.10 4.60
N ASP A 560 13.44 -4.27 3.28
CA ASP A 560 13.57 -3.19 2.30
C ASP A 560 12.20 -2.74 1.77
N GLY A 561 11.51 -1.91 2.58
CA GLY A 561 10.34 -1.13 2.15
C GLY A 561 9.05 -1.93 1.95
N TRP A 562 7.93 -1.39 2.42
CA TRP A 562 6.63 -2.03 2.19
C TRP A 562 6.19 -1.87 0.74
N PHE A 563 5.80 -2.99 0.12
CA PHE A 563 5.31 -3.10 -1.24
C PHE A 563 3.87 -3.63 -1.23
N ASN A 564 2.97 -2.87 -1.86
CA ASN A 564 1.57 -3.22 -2.02
C ASN A 564 1.44 -4.44 -2.94
N TYR A 565 0.80 -5.48 -2.44
CA TYR A 565 0.54 -6.71 -3.16
C TYR A 565 -0.64 -6.53 -4.10
N PHE A 566 -0.40 -6.70 -5.40
CA PHE A 566 -1.43 -6.66 -6.44
C PHE A 566 -1.54 -7.97 -7.22
N GLY A 567 -0.90 -9.05 -6.75
CA GLY A 567 -0.69 -10.26 -7.54
C GLY A 567 0.36 -10.06 -8.64
N TRP A 568 0.29 -10.84 -9.72
CA TRP A 568 1.28 -10.81 -10.78
C TRP A 568 0.93 -9.84 -11.92
N PRO A 569 1.88 -9.01 -12.42
CA PRO A 569 1.67 -8.14 -13.58
C PRO A 569 1.23 -8.90 -14.85
N ASP A 570 0.41 -8.26 -15.68
CA ASP A 570 -0.08 -8.79 -16.97
C ASP A 570 -0.65 -10.23 -16.86
N ALA A 571 -1.27 -10.54 -15.72
CA ALA A 571 -1.87 -11.83 -15.43
C ALA A 571 -3.24 -11.65 -14.75
N PRO A 572 -4.10 -12.69 -14.79
CA PRO A 572 -5.39 -12.62 -14.14
C PRO A 572 -5.29 -12.28 -12.64
N PRO A 573 -6.25 -11.54 -12.07
CA PRO A 573 -6.31 -11.28 -10.63
C PRO A 573 -6.19 -12.57 -9.80
N GLY A 574 -5.44 -12.49 -8.70
CA GLY A 574 -5.15 -13.63 -7.83
C GLY A 574 -3.97 -14.51 -8.26
N THR A 575 -3.31 -14.21 -9.39
CA THR A 575 -2.06 -14.89 -9.77
C THR A 575 -0.97 -14.59 -8.73
N PRO A 576 -0.35 -15.61 -8.10
CA PRO A 576 0.71 -15.42 -7.11
C PRO A 576 1.91 -14.66 -7.65
N PHE A 577 2.56 -13.89 -6.78
CA PHE A 577 3.78 -13.15 -7.12
C PHE A 577 4.95 -14.12 -7.27
N LEU A 578 5.66 -14.08 -8.40
CA LEU A 578 6.80 -14.96 -8.67
C LEU A 578 8.12 -14.28 -8.29
N PHE A 579 8.91 -14.94 -7.45
CA PHE A 579 10.24 -14.50 -7.06
C PHE A 579 11.31 -15.34 -7.75
N THR A 580 12.33 -14.71 -8.32
CA THR A 580 13.50 -15.38 -8.90
C THR A 580 14.78 -14.60 -8.58
N PRO A 581 15.98 -15.24 -8.64
CA PRO A 581 17.25 -14.57 -8.37
C PRO A 581 17.50 -13.31 -9.20
N THR A 582 16.94 -13.22 -10.41
CA THR A 582 17.16 -12.10 -11.34
C THR A 582 15.87 -11.34 -11.69
N GLY A 583 14.74 -11.75 -11.10
CA GLY A 583 13.39 -11.34 -11.48
C GLY A 583 12.94 -11.85 -12.86
N THR A 584 11.72 -11.47 -13.23
CA THR A 584 11.07 -11.80 -14.51
C THR A 584 10.81 -10.54 -15.31
N ILE A 585 11.17 -10.55 -16.60
CA ILE A 585 10.94 -9.42 -17.50
C ILE A 585 9.50 -9.46 -18.03
N ILE A 586 8.72 -8.41 -17.73
CA ILE A 586 7.37 -8.18 -18.26
C ILE A 586 7.33 -6.78 -18.84
N LYS A 587 7.00 -6.68 -20.13
CA LYS A 587 6.92 -5.40 -20.88
C LYS A 587 8.09 -4.45 -20.57
N SER A 588 9.31 -5.02 -20.62
CA SER A 588 10.58 -4.33 -20.41
C SER A 588 10.82 -3.76 -19.00
N LEU A 589 10.15 -4.31 -17.98
CA LEU A 589 10.46 -4.14 -16.56
C LEU A 589 10.71 -5.47 -15.89
N VAL A 590 11.51 -5.47 -14.82
CA VAL A 590 11.78 -6.66 -14.02
C VAL A 590 10.93 -6.63 -12.76
N TYR A 591 10.24 -7.73 -12.47
CA TYR A 591 9.44 -7.95 -11.26
C TYR A 591 9.92 -9.18 -10.50
N GLY A 592 9.76 -9.19 -9.18
CA GLY A 592 10.09 -10.36 -8.35
C GLY A 592 11.58 -10.67 -8.28
N ASN A 593 12.42 -9.65 -8.41
CA ASN A 593 13.87 -9.79 -8.29
C ASN A 593 14.29 -9.95 -6.83
N LEU A 594 14.97 -11.06 -6.54
CA LEU A 594 15.63 -11.31 -5.25
C LEU A 594 17.06 -10.76 -5.19
N GLY A 595 17.61 -10.38 -6.34
CA GLY A 595 18.97 -9.88 -6.46
C GLY A 595 19.16 -8.45 -5.96
N SER A 596 20.35 -7.89 -6.24
CA SER A 596 20.60 -6.48 -5.95
C SER A 596 19.62 -5.55 -6.69
N GLY A 597 19.44 -4.31 -6.22
CA GLY A 597 18.58 -3.32 -6.87
C GLY A 597 17.09 -3.35 -6.50
N GLY A 598 16.65 -4.35 -5.73
CA GLY A 598 15.29 -4.43 -5.16
C GLY A 598 14.28 -5.19 -6.02
N LEU A 599 13.04 -5.25 -5.53
CA LEU A 599 11.97 -6.10 -6.06
C LEU A 599 11.58 -5.79 -7.52
N SER A 600 11.61 -4.49 -7.88
CA SER A 600 11.26 -3.98 -9.20
C SER A 600 12.39 -3.12 -9.76
N LYS A 601 12.72 -3.28 -11.04
CA LYS A 601 13.79 -2.50 -11.70
C LYS A 601 13.60 -2.35 -13.21
N ALA A 602 14.37 -1.46 -13.83
CA ALA A 602 14.48 -1.40 -15.28
C ALA A 602 15.39 -2.53 -15.79
N VAL A 603 15.10 -3.05 -16.99
CA VAL A 603 15.84 -4.19 -17.56
C VAL A 603 17.34 -3.93 -17.80
N PHE A 604 17.73 -2.66 -17.98
CA PHE A 604 19.12 -2.27 -18.19
C PHE A 604 19.90 -2.05 -16.90
N GLU A 605 19.24 -1.99 -15.75
CA GLU A 605 19.92 -1.87 -14.46
C GLU A 605 20.55 -3.23 -14.11
N GLN A 606 21.88 -3.25 -13.91
CA GLN A 606 22.62 -4.48 -13.63
C GLN A 606 22.23 -5.09 -12.28
N THR A 607 22.26 -6.41 -12.17
CA THR A 607 21.97 -7.12 -10.93
C THR A 607 22.83 -8.35 -10.73
N ASP A 608 23.26 -8.53 -9.50
CA ASP A 608 23.79 -9.80 -9.03
C ASP A 608 22.62 -10.70 -8.66
N PRO A 609 22.60 -11.98 -9.08
CA PRO A 609 21.53 -12.90 -8.74
C PRO A 609 21.38 -13.06 -7.22
N GLY A 610 20.14 -12.96 -6.73
CA GLY A 610 19.77 -13.14 -5.34
C GLY A 610 19.63 -14.61 -4.94
N TYR A 611 20.70 -15.40 -5.07
CA TYR A 611 20.74 -16.71 -4.41
C TYR A 611 21.11 -16.52 -2.95
N GLY A 612 20.36 -17.13 -2.05
CA GLY A 612 20.54 -16.89 -0.63
C GLY A 612 19.25 -17.05 0.16
N THR A 613 19.32 -16.69 1.43
CA THR A 613 18.16 -16.69 2.31
C THR A 613 17.60 -15.28 2.43
N HIS A 614 16.34 -15.14 2.04
CA HIS A 614 15.58 -13.91 2.13
C HIS A 614 14.56 -13.99 3.26
N THR A 615 14.32 -12.85 3.90
CA THR A 615 13.23 -12.67 4.86
C THR A 615 12.08 -11.98 4.15
N VAL A 616 10.87 -12.52 4.27
CA VAL A 616 9.66 -11.91 3.73
C VAL A 616 8.72 -11.63 4.90
N GLU A 617 8.40 -10.36 5.10
CA GLU A 617 7.37 -9.93 6.04
C GLU A 617 6.12 -9.55 5.25
N HIS A 618 4.94 -9.87 5.76
CA HIS A 618 3.67 -9.60 5.10
C HIS A 618 2.61 -9.18 6.12
N ARG A 619 1.71 -8.29 5.70
CA ARG A 619 0.63 -7.73 6.53
C ARG A 619 -0.53 -7.26 5.66
N ALA A 620 -1.59 -6.81 6.31
CA ALA A 620 -2.73 -6.18 5.66
C ALA A 620 -3.03 -4.80 6.26
N ILE A 621 -3.73 -3.97 5.48
CA ILE A 621 -4.36 -2.73 5.91
C ILE A 621 -5.86 -2.85 5.60
N ASP A 622 -6.72 -2.72 6.60
CA ASP A 622 -8.17 -2.76 6.39
C ASP A 622 -8.73 -1.43 5.85
N ALA A 623 -10.03 -1.44 5.56
CA ALA A 623 -10.79 -0.29 5.11
C ALA A 623 -10.87 0.86 6.14
N ALA A 624 -10.88 0.54 7.44
CA ALA A 624 -10.82 1.52 8.52
C ALA A 624 -9.44 2.18 8.60
N GLY A 625 -8.42 1.58 7.97
CA GLY A 625 -7.04 2.02 7.95
C GLY A 625 -6.19 1.40 9.06
N ASN A 626 -6.65 0.38 9.79
CA ASN A 626 -5.79 -0.30 10.75
C ASN A 626 -4.72 -1.11 10.01
N VAL A 627 -3.49 -1.10 10.53
CA VAL A 627 -2.38 -1.89 9.98
C VAL A 627 -2.22 -3.12 10.84
N GLY A 628 -2.36 -4.29 10.24
CA GLY A 628 -2.12 -5.56 10.92
C GLY A 628 -0.67 -5.75 11.33
N THR A 629 -0.48 -6.50 12.41
CA THR A 629 0.84 -7.02 12.78
C THR A 629 1.42 -7.85 11.63
N ALA A 630 2.69 -7.64 11.32
CA ALA A 630 3.35 -8.37 10.25
C ALA A 630 3.72 -9.80 10.68
N ASP A 631 3.33 -10.77 9.86
CA ASP A 631 3.86 -12.13 9.90
C ASP A 631 5.15 -12.22 9.07
N GLU A 632 5.98 -13.22 9.36
CA GLU A 632 7.29 -13.40 8.73
C GLU A 632 7.52 -14.86 8.32
N PHE A 633 8.10 -15.06 7.13
CA PHE A 633 8.74 -16.32 6.74
C PHE A 633 10.10 -16.07 6.08
N ARG A 634 10.91 -17.12 5.96
CA ARG A 634 12.19 -17.11 5.26
C ARG A 634 12.17 -18.03 4.05
N ALA A 635 12.80 -17.61 2.97
CA ALA A 635 12.96 -18.39 1.75
C ALA A 635 14.44 -18.47 1.35
N THR A 636 15.02 -19.67 1.36
CA THR A 636 16.34 -19.90 0.77
C THR A 636 16.19 -20.32 -0.68
N VAL A 637 16.69 -19.51 -1.60
CA VAL A 637 16.68 -19.80 -3.04
C VAL A 637 18.06 -20.26 -3.48
N LEU A 638 18.12 -21.50 -3.96
CA LEU A 638 19.33 -22.19 -4.38
C LEU A 638 19.46 -22.19 -5.91
N PRO A 639 20.68 -22.13 -6.45
CA PRO A 639 20.90 -22.44 -7.87
C PRO A 639 20.71 -23.93 -8.09
N GLY A 640 20.05 -24.31 -9.17
CA GLY A 640 19.90 -25.72 -9.54
C GLY A 640 18.52 -26.10 -10.03
N THR A 641 18.35 -27.39 -10.29
CA THR A 641 17.04 -27.95 -10.63
C THR A 641 17.06 -29.44 -10.33
N ALA A 642 15.94 -29.97 -9.85
CA ALA A 642 15.82 -31.41 -9.66
C ALA A 642 15.68 -32.09 -11.04
N PRO A 643 16.50 -33.11 -11.35
CA PRO A 643 16.37 -33.80 -12.62
C PRO A 643 15.07 -34.63 -12.68
N ALA A 644 14.48 -34.73 -13.85
CA ALA A 644 13.28 -35.56 -14.06
C ALA A 644 13.57 -37.04 -13.73
N CYS A 645 12.66 -37.65 -12.99
CA CYS A 645 12.78 -39.04 -12.55
C CYS A 645 12.60 -40.00 -13.73
N THR A 646 13.54 -40.92 -13.91
CA THR A 646 13.33 -42.09 -14.81
C THR A 646 12.69 -43.26 -14.06
N THR A 647 12.80 -43.28 -12.73
CA THR A 647 12.19 -44.28 -11.86
C THR A 647 11.82 -43.60 -10.55
N THR A 648 10.56 -43.71 -10.14
CA THR A 648 10.08 -43.18 -8.85
C THR A 648 9.71 -44.34 -7.95
N LEU A 649 10.25 -44.34 -6.74
CA LEU A 649 9.96 -45.32 -5.70
C LEU A 649 9.33 -44.60 -4.52
N THR A 650 8.16 -45.07 -4.09
CA THR A 650 7.44 -44.60 -2.90
C THR A 650 7.31 -45.73 -1.86
N GLY A 651 6.84 -45.41 -0.65
CA GLY A 651 6.51 -46.41 0.39
C GLY A 651 7.70 -47.20 0.94
N ASN A 652 7.43 -48.34 1.56
CA ASN A 652 8.46 -49.16 2.22
C ASN A 652 9.26 -49.99 1.19
N ARG A 653 10.59 -49.96 1.29
CA ARG A 653 11.52 -50.72 0.46
C ARG A 653 12.41 -51.60 1.35
N PRO A 654 12.12 -52.90 1.46
CA PRO A 654 12.92 -53.81 2.28
C PRO A 654 14.28 -54.05 1.63
N GLY A 655 15.34 -54.01 2.43
CA GLY A 655 16.70 -54.35 1.98
C GLY A 655 17.44 -53.21 1.27
N ASN A 656 18.52 -53.59 0.59
CA ASN A 656 19.45 -52.65 -0.05
C ASN A 656 18.91 -52.18 -1.41
N LEU A 657 19.20 -50.94 -1.77
CA LEU A 657 18.90 -50.35 -3.07
C LEU A 657 20.20 -50.04 -3.83
N VAL A 658 20.28 -50.46 -5.10
CA VAL A 658 21.39 -50.13 -5.98
C VAL A 658 20.84 -49.38 -7.20
N VAL A 659 21.21 -48.11 -7.34
CA VAL A 659 20.85 -47.26 -8.47
C VAL A 659 21.94 -47.40 -9.53
N THR A 660 21.63 -48.07 -10.63
CA THR A 660 22.63 -48.47 -11.64
C THR A 660 22.72 -47.51 -12.83
N SER A 661 21.63 -46.84 -13.19
CA SER A 661 21.55 -45.90 -14.30
C SER A 661 20.31 -45.01 -14.15
N GLY A 662 20.22 -43.95 -14.96
CA GLY A 662 19.10 -43.01 -14.94
C GLY A 662 19.01 -42.23 -13.62
N VAL A 663 17.84 -41.62 -13.41
CA VAL A 663 17.48 -40.88 -12.20
C VAL A 663 16.48 -41.70 -11.39
N THR A 664 16.90 -42.18 -10.23
CA THR A 664 15.99 -42.80 -9.25
C THR A 664 15.56 -41.76 -8.23
N CYS A 665 14.26 -41.48 -8.18
CA CYS A 665 13.64 -40.63 -7.19
C CYS A 665 13.02 -41.48 -6.09
N LEU A 666 13.40 -41.20 -4.85
CA LEU A 666 12.78 -41.74 -3.65
C LEU A 666 11.83 -40.66 -3.11
N ASP A 667 10.53 -40.85 -3.30
CA ASP A 667 9.51 -39.87 -2.93
C ASP A 667 8.73 -40.39 -1.71
N GLY A 668 8.97 -39.80 -0.55
CA GLY A 668 8.45 -40.26 0.74
C GLY A 668 8.83 -41.70 1.10
N ALA A 669 9.81 -42.30 0.40
CA ALA A 669 10.12 -43.71 0.52
C ALA A 669 10.93 -44.04 1.78
N ARG A 670 10.73 -45.24 2.32
CA ARG A 670 11.48 -45.77 3.48
C ARG A 670 12.32 -46.96 3.06
N VAL A 671 13.61 -46.76 2.85
CA VAL A 671 14.57 -47.82 2.47
C VAL A 671 15.17 -48.41 3.74
N ALA A 672 14.98 -49.70 3.97
CA ALA A 672 15.43 -50.37 5.20
C ALA A 672 16.91 -50.79 5.20
N GLY A 673 17.62 -50.62 4.08
CA GLY A 673 19.01 -51.03 3.91
C GLY A 673 19.87 -49.94 3.25
N ARG A 674 21.09 -50.33 2.85
CA ARG A 674 22.05 -49.41 2.24
C ARG A 674 21.59 -48.96 0.86
N VAL A 675 21.90 -47.72 0.49
CA VAL A 675 21.69 -47.18 -0.87
C VAL A 675 23.05 -47.00 -1.54
N THR A 676 23.22 -47.56 -2.73
CA THR A 676 24.45 -47.41 -3.53
C THR A 676 24.13 -46.83 -4.90
N VAL A 677 24.76 -45.71 -5.25
CA VAL A 677 24.59 -45.07 -6.56
C VAL A 677 25.84 -45.33 -7.40
N ARG A 678 25.64 -45.97 -8.56
CA ARG A 678 26.71 -46.34 -9.49
C ARG A 678 27.12 -45.15 -10.37
N PRO A 679 28.30 -45.22 -11.01
CA PRO A 679 28.78 -44.16 -11.87
C PRO A 679 27.79 -43.75 -12.96
N GLY A 680 27.60 -42.45 -13.15
CA GLY A 680 26.68 -41.87 -14.12
C GLY A 680 25.19 -41.94 -13.77
N ALA A 681 24.81 -42.66 -12.71
CA ALA A 681 23.44 -42.69 -12.23
C ALA A 681 23.17 -41.53 -11.24
N SER A 682 21.89 -41.21 -11.03
CA SER A 682 21.44 -40.12 -10.17
C SER A 682 20.45 -40.60 -9.11
N LEU A 683 20.54 -40.00 -7.93
CA LEU A 683 19.62 -40.22 -6.82
C LEU A 683 19.02 -38.88 -6.39
N VAL A 684 17.69 -38.80 -6.35
CA VAL A 684 16.95 -37.70 -5.73
C VAL A 684 16.10 -38.29 -4.61
N VAL A 685 16.20 -37.75 -3.41
CA VAL A 685 15.38 -38.19 -2.28
C VAL A 685 14.62 -36.98 -1.76
N SER A 686 13.29 -37.09 -1.72
CA SER A 686 12.39 -36.06 -1.21
C SER A 686 11.54 -36.68 -0.10
N GLY A 687 11.71 -36.19 1.12
CA GLY A 687 11.11 -36.80 2.31
C GLY A 687 11.65 -38.21 2.60
N GLY A 688 10.93 -38.96 3.45
CA GLY A 688 11.22 -40.37 3.71
C GLY A 688 12.51 -40.63 4.50
N SER A 689 13.01 -41.87 4.43
CA SER A 689 14.17 -42.29 5.22
C SER A 689 15.01 -43.40 4.58
N ILE A 690 16.32 -43.35 4.79
CA ILE A 690 17.27 -44.42 4.47
C ILE A 690 17.86 -44.95 5.79
N ALA A 691 17.50 -46.18 6.18
CA ALA A 691 18.01 -46.85 7.38
C ALA A 691 19.27 -47.68 7.07
N GLY A 692 20.26 -47.03 6.47
CA GLY A 692 21.53 -47.63 6.11
C GLY A 692 22.50 -46.63 5.48
N ALA A 693 23.72 -47.09 5.18
CA ALA A 693 24.71 -46.22 4.55
C ALA A 693 24.27 -45.77 3.14
N LEU A 694 24.51 -44.49 2.82
CA LEU A 694 24.40 -43.94 1.47
C LEU A 694 25.79 -43.81 0.88
N THR A 695 26.07 -44.52 -0.21
CA THR A 695 27.38 -44.49 -0.87
C THR A 695 27.23 -44.19 -2.36
N THR A 696 27.94 -43.17 -2.83
CA THR A 696 28.01 -42.84 -4.26
C THR A 696 29.47 -42.79 -4.71
N ASP A 697 29.73 -43.25 -5.94
CA ASP A 697 31.01 -43.09 -6.63
C ASP A 697 30.73 -42.64 -8.07
N ARG A 698 31.14 -41.42 -8.40
CA ARG A 698 30.95 -40.77 -9.71
C ARG A 698 29.49 -40.76 -10.19
N ALA A 699 28.56 -40.57 -9.26
CA ALA A 699 27.16 -40.29 -9.60
C ALA A 699 27.07 -39.01 -10.44
N ALA A 700 26.02 -38.89 -11.25
CA ALA A 700 25.75 -37.64 -11.95
C ALA A 700 25.15 -36.62 -10.96
N VAL A 701 24.03 -36.94 -10.34
CA VAL A 701 23.35 -36.08 -9.35
C VAL A 701 23.09 -36.83 -8.04
N VAL A 702 23.28 -36.14 -6.91
CA VAL A 702 22.84 -36.60 -5.59
C VAL A 702 22.10 -35.49 -4.87
N HIS A 703 20.78 -35.65 -4.71
CA HIS A 703 19.90 -34.72 -4.02
C HIS A 703 19.25 -35.37 -2.80
N LEU A 704 19.27 -34.69 -1.65
CA LEU A 704 18.62 -35.10 -0.40
C LEU A 704 17.78 -33.93 0.14
N PHE A 705 16.47 -34.06 0.16
CA PHE A 705 15.53 -33.02 0.58
C PHE A 705 14.61 -33.56 1.68
N ASP A 706 14.53 -32.88 2.83
CA ASP A 706 13.73 -33.30 3.99
C ASP A 706 13.86 -34.80 4.33
N THR A 707 15.05 -35.36 4.11
CA THR A 707 15.30 -36.79 4.19
C THR A 707 15.98 -37.13 5.51
N THR A 708 15.60 -38.25 6.12
CA THR A 708 16.39 -38.83 7.21
C THR A 708 17.31 -39.94 6.70
N VAL A 709 18.62 -39.80 6.84
CA VAL A 709 19.58 -40.88 6.57
C VAL A 709 20.21 -41.33 7.88
N ASN A 710 20.02 -42.60 8.24
CA ASN A 710 20.59 -43.22 9.42
C ASN A 710 21.67 -44.23 9.02
N GLY A 711 22.90 -43.73 8.96
CA GLY A 711 24.07 -44.45 8.48
C GLY A 711 25.15 -43.50 7.95
N ALA A 712 26.35 -44.04 7.74
CA ALA A 712 27.44 -43.26 7.14
C ALA A 712 27.09 -42.84 5.70
N ILE A 713 27.36 -41.57 5.37
CA ILE A 713 27.12 -40.98 4.06
C ILE A 713 28.45 -40.69 3.40
N ARG A 714 28.69 -41.29 2.23
CA ARG A 714 29.86 -41.02 1.39
C ARG A 714 29.40 -40.64 0.00
N ILE A 715 29.61 -39.39 -0.38
CA ILE A 715 29.33 -38.87 -1.72
C ILE A 715 30.66 -38.50 -2.37
N ALA A 716 31.09 -39.29 -3.35
CA ALA A 716 32.41 -39.15 -3.96
C ALA A 716 32.36 -38.99 -5.48
N GLY A 717 33.13 -38.04 -6.00
CA GLY A 717 33.36 -37.87 -7.43
C GLY A 717 32.14 -37.44 -8.26
N THR A 718 31.09 -36.93 -7.63
CA THR A 718 29.86 -36.51 -8.32
C THR A 718 30.15 -35.39 -9.32
N THR A 719 29.56 -35.48 -10.51
CA THR A 719 29.99 -34.66 -11.67
C THR A 719 29.02 -33.54 -12.07
N THR A 720 27.76 -33.60 -11.64
CA THR A 720 26.74 -32.63 -12.08
C THR A 720 26.19 -31.80 -10.94
N ASP A 721 25.68 -32.42 -9.88
CA ASP A 721 25.09 -31.69 -8.76
C ASP A 721 25.10 -32.50 -7.45
N VAL A 722 25.41 -31.85 -6.34
CA VAL A 722 25.25 -32.38 -4.98
C VAL A 722 24.54 -31.32 -4.16
N THR A 723 23.31 -31.61 -3.77
CA THR A 723 22.51 -30.73 -2.91
C THR A 723 21.88 -31.54 -1.78
N ALA A 724 22.10 -31.14 -0.53
CA ALA A 724 21.33 -31.60 0.61
C ALA A 724 20.67 -30.40 1.28
N ALA A 725 19.34 -30.43 1.40
CA ALA A 725 18.58 -29.40 2.09
C ALA A 725 17.61 -29.99 3.12
N GLY A 726 17.51 -29.36 4.30
CA GLY A 726 16.59 -29.74 5.38
C GLY A 726 16.72 -31.17 5.90
N SER A 727 17.77 -31.89 5.52
CA SER A 727 17.87 -33.32 5.81
C SER A 727 18.49 -33.59 7.19
N THR A 728 18.04 -34.67 7.83
CA THR A 728 18.63 -35.18 9.07
C THR A 728 19.58 -36.33 8.76
N LEU A 729 20.87 -36.09 8.94
CA LEU A 729 21.97 -36.99 8.57
C LEU A 729 22.59 -37.54 9.86
N VAL A 730 22.20 -38.76 10.24
CA VAL A 730 22.67 -39.43 11.46
C VAL A 730 23.82 -40.37 11.08
N GLY A 731 25.04 -39.96 11.40
CA GLY A 731 26.27 -40.64 10.99
C GLY A 731 27.30 -39.69 10.38
N ALA A 732 28.51 -40.20 10.12
CA ALA A 732 29.56 -39.41 9.48
C ALA A 732 29.21 -39.10 8.01
N VAL A 733 29.35 -37.83 7.62
CA VAL A 733 29.13 -37.34 6.25
C VAL A 733 30.47 -36.98 5.62
N THR A 734 30.82 -37.64 4.52
CA THR A 734 32.04 -37.39 3.76
C THR A 734 31.72 -37.02 2.32
N LEU A 735 32.09 -35.81 1.92
CA LEU A 735 31.98 -35.31 0.55
C LEU A 735 33.40 -35.18 -0.03
N SER A 736 33.73 -35.98 -1.04
CA SER A 736 35.10 -36.00 -1.58
C SER A 736 35.17 -35.93 -3.08
N GLY A 737 35.92 -34.98 -3.63
CA GLY A 737 36.22 -34.92 -5.06
C GLY A 737 35.01 -34.59 -5.94
N ASN A 738 33.92 -34.04 -5.40
CA ASN A 738 32.74 -33.68 -6.19
C ASN A 738 33.02 -32.41 -7.00
N ARG A 739 32.91 -32.47 -8.34
CA ARG A 739 33.26 -31.39 -9.28
C ARG A 739 32.05 -31.12 -10.18
N THR A 740 31.21 -30.17 -9.77
CA THR A 740 29.88 -29.87 -10.32
C THR A 740 29.87 -28.64 -11.24
N GLY A 741 30.99 -28.38 -11.93
CA GLY A 741 31.19 -27.16 -12.72
C GLY A 741 31.17 -25.91 -11.85
N ASP A 742 30.41 -24.90 -12.28
CA ASP A 742 30.25 -23.61 -11.57
C ASP A 742 29.28 -23.70 -10.39
N ARG A 743 28.53 -24.81 -10.25
CA ARG A 743 27.62 -25.00 -9.12
C ARG A 743 28.40 -25.46 -7.89
N PRO A 744 28.21 -24.83 -6.72
CA PRO A 744 28.78 -25.34 -5.49
C PRO A 744 28.11 -26.66 -5.08
N VAL A 745 28.80 -27.45 -4.25
CA VAL A 745 28.17 -28.48 -3.42
C VAL A 745 27.33 -27.77 -2.36
N ILE A 746 26.03 -28.02 -2.35
CA ILE A 746 25.08 -27.30 -1.50
C ILE A 746 24.73 -28.13 -0.28
N LEU A 747 24.94 -27.55 0.90
CA LEU A 747 24.50 -28.09 2.18
C LEU A 747 23.68 -26.99 2.87
N ALA A 748 22.36 -27.00 2.74
CA ALA A 748 21.47 -25.94 3.23
C ALA A 748 20.54 -26.44 4.36
N GLY A 749 20.72 -25.96 5.59
CA GLY A 749 19.77 -26.21 6.68
C GLY A 749 19.72 -27.66 7.17
N ASN A 750 20.77 -28.45 6.96
CA ASN A 750 20.77 -29.85 7.40
C ASN A 750 21.11 -29.98 8.88
N ARG A 751 20.59 -31.03 9.52
CA ARG A 751 21.04 -31.47 10.84
C ARG A 751 21.95 -32.69 10.70
N VAL A 752 23.21 -32.55 11.08
CA VAL A 752 24.23 -33.60 11.00
C VAL A 752 24.60 -34.06 12.41
N ASP A 753 24.16 -35.27 12.77
CA ASP A 753 24.52 -35.94 14.02
C ASP A 753 25.74 -36.86 13.79
N GLY A 754 26.89 -36.22 13.54
CA GLY A 754 28.14 -36.87 13.18
C GLY A 754 29.19 -35.88 12.67
N ALA A 755 30.37 -36.38 12.29
CA ALA A 755 31.41 -35.56 11.66
C ALA A 755 31.03 -35.22 10.21
N LEU A 756 31.32 -33.98 9.79
CA LEU A 756 31.14 -33.48 8.42
C LEU A 756 32.51 -33.15 7.82
N ALA A 757 32.95 -33.94 6.84
CA ALA A 757 34.24 -33.80 6.19
C ALA A 757 34.10 -33.54 4.69
N CYS A 758 34.73 -32.47 4.20
CA CYS A 758 34.67 -32.08 2.79
C CYS A 758 36.08 -31.87 2.24
N THR A 759 36.49 -32.65 1.24
CA THR A 759 37.86 -32.61 0.71
C THR A 759 37.89 -32.70 -0.81
N GLY A 760 38.58 -31.77 -1.46
CA GLY A 760 38.80 -31.79 -2.91
C GLY A 760 37.55 -31.57 -3.76
N ASN A 761 36.46 -31.07 -3.19
CA ASN A 761 35.25 -30.69 -3.93
C ASN A 761 35.45 -29.35 -4.66
N GLY A 762 34.51 -28.96 -5.52
CA GLY A 762 34.29 -27.55 -5.90
C GLY A 762 33.98 -26.66 -4.70
N ALA A 763 33.43 -25.46 -4.94
CA ALA A 763 32.94 -24.60 -3.87
C ALA A 763 31.89 -25.35 -3.02
N VAL A 764 31.79 -25.03 -1.72
CA VAL A 764 30.78 -25.58 -0.80
C VAL A 764 30.05 -24.41 -0.16
N ALA A 765 28.72 -24.41 -0.19
CA ALA A 765 27.91 -23.29 0.28
C ALA A 765 26.61 -23.75 0.95
N ASP A 766 26.08 -22.91 1.85
CA ASP A 766 24.81 -23.12 2.56
C ASP A 766 23.74 -22.07 2.24
N PHE A 767 24.08 -21.04 1.46
CA PHE A 767 23.19 -19.96 1.03
C PHE A 767 22.44 -19.28 2.20
N GLY A 768 23.05 -19.23 3.38
CA GLY A 768 22.46 -18.62 4.58
C GLY A 768 21.52 -19.53 5.38
N ALA A 769 21.15 -20.69 4.84
CA ALA A 769 20.47 -21.76 5.58
C ALA A 769 21.52 -22.59 6.32
N ARG A 770 21.85 -22.18 7.54
CA ARG A 770 22.96 -22.79 8.30
C ARG A 770 22.70 -24.24 8.66
N ASN A 771 23.72 -25.08 8.56
CA ASN A 771 23.65 -26.47 9.02
C ASN A 771 23.91 -26.57 10.54
N ASP A 772 23.10 -27.38 11.23
CA ASP A 772 23.35 -27.81 12.62
C ASP A 772 24.24 -29.05 12.60
N VAL A 773 25.51 -28.91 12.99
CA VAL A 773 26.48 -30.02 12.99
C VAL A 773 26.97 -30.27 14.40
N ARG A 774 26.62 -31.44 14.95
CA ARG A 774 27.00 -31.84 16.31
C ARG A 774 28.43 -32.37 16.42
N GLY A 775 28.98 -32.90 15.32
CA GLY A 775 30.36 -33.38 15.27
C GLY A 775 31.36 -32.35 14.75
N SER A 776 32.57 -32.80 14.43
CA SER A 776 33.60 -31.93 13.85
C SER A 776 33.30 -31.58 12.39
N LYS A 777 33.61 -30.34 12.00
CA LYS A 777 33.64 -29.89 10.59
C LYS A 777 35.09 -29.81 10.13
N THR A 778 35.44 -30.47 9.02
CA THR A 778 36.82 -30.51 8.51
C THR A 778 36.91 -30.21 7.01
N GLY A 779 38.10 -29.81 6.58
CA GLY A 779 38.37 -29.42 5.19
C GLY A 779 37.53 -28.22 4.75
N GLN A 780 36.95 -28.26 3.55
CA GLN A 780 36.16 -27.17 2.98
C GLN A 780 34.90 -26.85 3.83
N CYS A 781 34.34 -27.85 4.50
CA CYS A 781 33.15 -27.67 5.33
C CYS A 781 33.43 -27.00 6.68
N ALA A 782 34.71 -26.85 7.07
CA ALA A 782 35.07 -26.08 8.26
C ALA A 782 34.70 -24.60 8.16
N ALA A 783 34.64 -24.06 6.93
CA ALA A 783 34.27 -22.66 6.66
C ALA A 783 32.76 -22.39 6.71
N LEU A 784 31.91 -23.43 6.71
CA LEU A 784 30.47 -23.23 6.82
C LEU A 784 30.12 -22.62 8.19
N PRO A 785 29.21 -21.64 8.27
CA PRO A 785 28.71 -21.13 9.55
C PRO A 785 28.14 -22.23 10.45
N ARG A 786 28.14 -22.01 11.78
CA ARG A 786 27.39 -22.86 12.72
C ARG A 786 26.00 -22.29 12.91
N ALA A 787 24.98 -23.14 13.02
CA ALA A 787 23.68 -22.73 13.54
C ALA A 787 23.85 -22.11 14.94
N ALA A 788 23.05 -21.09 15.27
CA ALA A 788 22.98 -20.59 16.64
C ALA A 788 22.38 -21.70 17.54
N PRO A 789 22.82 -21.84 18.81
CA PRO A 789 22.34 -22.88 19.71
C PRO A 789 20.83 -22.81 19.97
#